data_AF-A0A7X8YEW6-F1
#
_entry.id   AF-A0A7X8YEW6-F1
#
_cell.length_a   1.000
_cell.length_b   1.000
_cell.length_c   1.000
_cell.angle_alpha   90.00
_cell.angle_beta   90.00
_cell.angle_gamma   90.00
#
_symmetry.space_group_name_H-M   'P 1'
#
loop_
_entity.id
_entity.type
_entity.pdbx_description
1 polymer ?
#
loop_
_entity_poly.entity_id
_entity_poly.type
_entity_poly.pdbx_seq_one_letter_code
_entity_poly.pdbx_strand_id
1 'polypeptide(L)'
;MVKPLILGAELARRMIRTTAQVPGLDVALARSVAASGRAVTPRVEASLTGGRSPVGAFHEKVATVLFEANRPGAKKLLDQINVEEFDDAEALERYALRFVKLKEYEAGLAMRQRAVELEPENPLRWVALARSLQRASWGAVSNDPVAGLDHGPVSDTEAAREALATAQELAPENAFVIHERGKLEFERGDIETGLQLMRQAAELEPKTQWWTDLAAAYRKPHIAELDKSLDAYEKALELKPSSPTAFRGVVIMGSRADQDWQRLWANAEKFEAARKLSGRRTRAKLMKTLRPMFATGATRAQISAGIVQLGIAHIKRQRLSWPTTNLIIYRLQFAQRMKTGFDLRRGLARRTIDWLGTNSAGHSRHRQKLLAALIYLERYAEAQALIDPMPWEPGSRNERHRLEKLAADTHFIQGRLQPLVDYAKARAEDLPLPGEEKFRSLIAGKRVAVVGPADTGDRLGEQIDGYDVVIRPRLMTEFDAEQAARLGTRTDISYFSGRDLAEFTPVAAAAVERGELQMVVGRGLSLNSFTEEIPDWLRFYRHDFSLGFHGPPMGIGRILYDVLQFEPAEVGLFNIDFFSGQTAFGAGYREDKDSGLGPYSIVNEIILAHDLAFEHRLTKIMASTGVLTGYGVAGSVLDLSEDQYIQKLEESPALITRGG
;
A
#
# COMPACT_ATOMS: atom_id res chain seq x y z
N MET A 1 20.38 -0.27 8.78
CA MET A 1 19.96 1.00 9.41
C MET A 1 18.75 0.86 10.33
N VAL A 2 17.76 0.02 10.03
CA VAL A 2 16.54 -0.09 10.85
C VAL A 2 16.78 -0.83 12.18
N LYS A 3 17.50 -1.96 12.19
CA LYS A 3 17.76 -2.76 13.40
C LYS A 3 18.49 -2.00 14.55
N PRO A 4 19.54 -1.19 14.29
CA PRO A 4 20.19 -0.40 15.33
C PRO A 4 19.31 0.71 15.92
N LEU A 5 18.52 1.39 15.08
CA LEU A 5 17.58 2.43 15.54
C LEU A 5 16.46 1.84 16.40
N ILE A 6 15.99 0.64 16.04
CA ILE A 6 14.99 -0.10 16.83
C ILE A 6 15.55 -0.52 18.18
N LEU A 7 16.75 -1.12 18.21
CA LEU A 7 17.41 -1.51 19.45
C LEU A 7 17.67 -0.29 20.34
N GLY A 8 18.06 0.84 19.73
CA GLY A 8 18.19 2.13 20.42
C GLY A 8 16.87 2.66 20.96
N ALA A 9 15.77 2.54 20.21
CA ALA A 9 14.43 2.93 20.66
C ALA A 9 13.91 2.06 21.82
N GLU A 10 14.27 0.78 21.85
CA GLU A 10 13.89 -0.13 22.93
C GLU A 10 14.69 0.15 24.21
N LEU A 11 16.00 0.37 24.09
CA LEU A 11 16.84 0.84 25.19
C LEU A 11 16.36 2.20 25.72
N ALA A 12 16.05 3.14 24.83
CA ALA A 12 15.46 4.41 25.18
C ALA A 12 14.14 4.25 25.97
N ARG A 13 13.21 3.44 25.46
CA ARG A 13 11.94 3.18 26.16
C ARG A 13 12.15 2.56 27.54
N ARG A 14 13.11 1.65 27.70
CA ARG A 14 13.45 1.09 29.02
C ARG A 14 14.01 2.14 29.96
N MET A 15 14.98 2.94 29.52
CA MET A 15 15.54 4.02 30.35
C MET A 15 14.48 5.06 30.72
N ILE A 16 13.60 5.42 29.79
CA ILE A 16 12.52 6.39 30.01
C ILE A 16 11.52 5.88 31.04
N ARG A 17 11.16 4.58 31.01
CA ARG A 17 10.29 3.97 32.04
C ARG A 17 10.90 4.07 33.44
N THR A 18 12.21 3.88 33.56
CA THR A 18 12.91 4.03 34.85
C THR A 18 12.92 5.48 35.31
N THR A 19 13.15 6.44 34.40
CA THR A 19 13.14 7.88 34.74
C THR A 19 11.74 8.41 35.05
N ALA A 20 10.69 7.82 34.46
CA ALA A 20 9.30 8.22 34.72
C ALA A 20 8.80 7.88 36.13
N GLN A 21 9.57 7.11 36.91
CA GLN A 21 9.29 6.83 38.32
C GLN A 21 9.64 8.00 39.24
N VAL A 22 10.41 8.99 38.76
CA VAL A 22 10.75 10.21 39.50
C VAL A 22 9.81 11.34 39.06
N PRO A 23 9.03 11.96 39.97
CA PRO A 23 8.09 13.04 39.63
C PRO A 23 8.78 14.20 38.90
N GLY A 24 8.23 14.61 37.75
CA GLY A 24 8.68 15.77 36.98
C GLY A 24 9.90 15.53 36.06
N LEU A 25 10.63 14.42 36.24
CA LEU A 25 11.78 14.09 35.41
C LEU A 25 11.38 13.74 33.96
N ASP A 26 10.18 13.18 33.78
CA ASP A 26 9.57 12.93 32.48
C ASP A 26 9.34 14.24 31.69
N VAL A 27 8.80 15.28 32.35
CA VAL A 27 8.59 16.60 31.73
C VAL A 27 9.93 17.28 31.42
N ALA A 28 10.88 17.25 32.36
CA ALA A 28 12.21 17.82 32.16
C ALA A 28 12.95 17.17 30.98
N LEU A 29 12.87 15.83 30.88
CA LEU A 29 13.43 15.09 29.76
C LEU A 29 12.75 15.46 28.44
N ALA A 30 11.41 15.52 28.40
CA ALA A 30 10.68 15.94 27.21
C ALA A 30 11.11 17.36 26.78
N ARG A 31 11.25 18.30 27.72
CA ARG A 31 11.68 19.68 27.45
C ARG A 31 13.10 19.74 26.90
N SER A 32 14.02 18.99 27.49
CA SER A 32 15.41 18.89 27.03
C SER A 32 15.50 18.30 25.61
N VAL A 33 14.78 17.20 25.36
CA VAL A 33 14.73 16.57 24.04
C VAL A 33 14.05 17.48 23.01
N ALA A 34 13.02 18.22 23.41
CA ALA A 34 12.36 19.22 22.57
C ALA A 34 13.28 20.37 22.17
N ALA A 35 14.04 20.90 23.13
CA ALA A 35 15.00 21.98 22.91
C ALA A 35 16.30 21.54 22.24
N SER A 36 16.61 20.23 22.23
CA SER A 36 17.85 19.70 21.64
C SER A 36 17.96 20.00 20.14
N GLY A 37 19.21 20.10 19.66
CA GLY A 37 19.49 20.34 18.23
C GLY A 37 19.69 21.81 17.85
N ARG A 38 19.86 22.73 18.82
CA ARG A 38 20.25 24.14 18.54
C ARG A 38 21.50 24.31 17.67
N ALA A 39 22.40 23.32 17.64
CA ALA A 39 23.62 23.33 16.82
C ALA A 39 23.47 22.51 15.53
N VAL A 40 22.25 22.10 15.17
CA VAL A 40 21.96 21.18 14.06
C VAL A 40 20.92 21.82 13.15
N THR A 41 21.30 22.11 11.91
CA THR A 41 20.39 22.64 10.89
C THR A 41 19.17 21.71 10.71
N PRO A 42 17.94 22.18 11.01
CA PRO A 42 16.70 21.43 10.82
C PRO A 42 16.53 20.91 9.38
N ARG A 43 15.79 19.82 9.22
CA ARG A 43 15.60 19.18 7.91
C ARG A 43 14.96 20.08 6.84
N VAL A 44 14.05 20.97 7.21
CA VAL A 44 13.40 21.91 6.27
C VAL A 44 14.41 22.96 5.83
N GLU A 45 15.21 23.47 6.77
CA GLU A 45 16.26 24.46 6.53
C GLU A 45 17.40 23.91 5.66
N ALA A 46 17.88 22.70 5.95
CA ALA A 46 18.87 22.00 5.13
C ALA A 46 18.35 21.66 3.72
N SER A 47 17.03 21.63 3.53
CA SER A 47 16.39 21.41 2.24
C SER A 47 16.39 22.67 1.36
N LEU A 48 16.39 23.89 1.93
CA LEU A 48 16.53 25.15 1.19
C LEU A 48 18.00 25.56 0.98
N THR A 49 18.87 25.33 1.97
CA THR A 49 20.27 25.81 1.96
C THR A 49 21.28 24.81 1.39
N GLY A 50 20.83 23.60 1.02
CA GLY A 50 21.68 22.51 0.49
C GLY A 50 22.61 21.85 1.53
N GLY A 51 22.64 22.33 2.78
CA GLY A 51 23.61 21.96 3.82
C GLY A 51 23.20 20.78 4.71
N ARG A 52 22.93 19.60 4.15
CA ARG A 52 22.55 18.44 4.99
C ARG A 52 23.74 17.80 5.71
N SER A 53 23.88 18.01 7.03
CA SER A 53 24.83 17.26 7.86
C SER A 53 24.29 15.85 8.21
N PRO A 54 25.05 14.75 7.95
CA PRO A 54 24.68 13.39 8.38
C PRO A 54 24.50 13.25 9.90
N VAL A 55 25.30 13.98 10.68
CA VAL A 55 25.23 14.00 12.14
C VAL A 55 23.92 14.64 12.59
N GLY A 56 23.56 15.76 11.96
CA GLY A 56 22.31 16.45 12.24
C GLY A 56 21.07 15.59 12.00
N ALA A 57 21.02 14.94 10.83
CA ALA A 57 19.93 14.03 10.47
C ALA A 57 19.84 12.77 11.36
N PHE A 58 20.94 12.36 11.99
CA PHE A 58 20.94 11.29 12.98
C PHE A 58 20.41 11.80 14.34
N HIS A 59 20.89 12.95 14.80
CA HIS A 59 20.46 13.58 16.04
C HIS A 59 18.94 13.85 16.06
N GLU A 60 18.38 14.45 15.00
CA GLU A 60 16.94 14.71 14.88
C GLU A 60 16.10 13.42 15.02
N LYS A 61 16.57 12.32 14.40
CA LYS A 61 15.90 11.02 14.51
C LYS A 61 15.95 10.48 15.94
N VAL A 62 17.09 10.57 16.60
CA VAL A 62 17.25 10.12 17.99
C VAL A 62 16.35 10.95 18.90
N ALA A 63 16.38 12.27 18.78
CA ALA A 63 15.52 13.17 19.55
C ALA A 63 14.03 12.85 19.35
N THR A 64 13.60 12.64 18.10
CA THR A 64 12.21 12.24 17.80
C THR A 64 11.86 10.92 18.48
N VAL A 65 12.71 9.90 18.39
CA VAL A 65 12.48 8.59 19.01
C VAL A 65 12.40 8.69 20.53
N LEU A 66 13.29 9.48 21.16
CA LEU A 66 13.27 9.72 22.60
C LEU A 66 12.00 10.44 23.03
N PHE A 67 11.57 11.44 22.26
CA PHE A 67 10.35 12.20 22.53
C PHE A 67 9.10 11.34 22.40
N GLU A 68 9.01 10.53 21.34
CA GLU A 68 7.92 9.55 21.14
C GLU A 68 7.89 8.51 22.25
N ALA A 69 9.05 8.04 22.70
CA ALA A 69 9.16 7.10 23.81
C ALA A 69 8.74 7.71 25.16
N ASN A 70 8.84 9.03 25.31
CA ASN A 70 8.42 9.79 26.50
C ASN A 70 7.08 10.52 26.28
N ARG A 71 6.11 9.87 25.64
CA ARG A 71 4.79 10.45 25.34
C ARG A 71 4.08 11.05 26.58
N PRO A 72 4.06 10.41 27.76
CA PRO A 72 3.41 11.00 28.94
C PRO A 72 4.06 12.32 29.39
N GLY A 73 5.40 12.36 29.45
CA GLY A 73 6.14 13.58 29.78
C GLY A 73 5.94 14.68 28.74
N ALA A 74 5.89 14.31 27.45
CA ALA A 74 5.60 15.24 26.37
C ALA A 74 4.20 15.86 26.45
N LYS A 75 3.17 15.08 26.84
CA LYS A 75 1.81 15.62 27.04
C LYS A 75 1.75 16.60 28.21
N LYS A 76 2.31 16.24 29.36
CA LYS A 76 2.42 17.16 30.51
C LYS A 76 3.21 18.42 30.18
N LEU A 77 4.25 18.30 29.34
CA LEU A 77 5.02 19.44 28.85
C LEU A 77 4.15 20.34 27.96
N LEU A 78 3.32 19.76 27.09
CA LEU A 78 2.41 20.53 26.23
C LEU A 78 1.46 21.39 27.06
N ASP A 79 0.90 20.84 28.14
CA ASP A 79 0.01 21.56 29.07
C ASP A 79 0.71 22.75 29.79
N GLN A 80 2.05 22.76 29.82
CA GLN A 80 2.86 23.83 30.42
C GLN A 80 3.40 24.84 29.41
N ILE A 81 3.22 24.61 28.11
CA ILE A 81 3.74 25.50 27.07
C ILE A 81 2.71 26.58 26.77
N ASN A 82 3.13 27.84 26.93
CA ASN A 82 2.46 28.98 26.34
C ASN A 82 3.19 29.37 25.05
N VAL A 83 2.53 29.23 23.90
CA VAL A 83 3.14 29.47 22.58
C VAL A 83 3.52 30.95 22.41
N GLU A 84 2.74 31.87 22.99
CA GLU A 84 2.96 33.32 22.89
C GLU A 84 4.24 33.79 23.59
N GLU A 85 4.74 33.03 24.57
CA GLU A 85 5.96 33.36 25.32
C GLU A 85 7.25 33.05 24.54
N PHE A 86 7.15 32.38 23.39
CA PHE A 86 8.31 32.12 22.54
C PHE A 86 8.65 33.34 21.67
N ASP A 87 9.92 33.72 21.70
CA ASP A 87 10.56 34.75 20.87
C ASP A 87 11.52 34.17 19.82
N ASP A 88 11.73 32.85 19.83
CA ASP A 88 12.60 32.10 18.91
C ASP A 88 11.77 31.17 18.00
N ALA A 89 11.66 31.54 16.72
CA ALA A 89 10.96 30.76 15.71
C ALA A 89 11.60 29.38 15.46
N GLU A 90 12.91 29.24 15.65
CA GLU A 90 13.61 27.96 15.52
C GLU A 90 13.28 27.02 16.69
N ALA A 91 13.13 27.56 17.92
CA ALA A 91 12.61 26.80 19.04
C ALA A 91 11.19 26.30 18.75
N LEU A 92 10.30 27.17 18.29
CA LEU A 92 8.93 26.78 17.93
C LEU A 92 8.90 25.66 16.89
N GLU A 93 9.72 25.73 15.83
CA GLU A 93 9.77 24.65 14.82
C GLU A 93 10.27 23.33 15.41
N ARG A 94 11.26 23.38 16.32
CA ARG A 94 11.74 22.19 17.01
C ARG A 94 10.63 21.54 17.83
N TYR A 95 9.86 22.31 18.61
CA TYR A 95 8.72 21.77 19.37
C TYR A 95 7.62 21.26 18.44
N ALA A 96 7.24 22.03 17.43
CA ALA A 96 6.21 21.67 16.45
C ALA A 96 6.50 20.34 15.75
N LEU A 97 7.74 20.15 15.27
CA LEU A 97 8.16 18.90 14.61
C LEU A 97 7.89 17.67 15.49
N ARG A 98 8.10 17.79 16.80
CA ARG A 98 8.02 16.70 17.76
C ARG A 98 6.57 16.43 18.19
N PHE A 99 5.78 17.48 18.41
CA PHE A 99 4.36 17.35 18.70
C PHE A 99 3.56 16.82 17.51
N VAL A 100 3.89 17.23 16.28
CA VAL A 100 3.32 16.64 15.06
C VAL A 100 3.62 15.14 14.95
N LYS A 101 4.78 14.67 15.43
CA LYS A 101 5.12 13.24 15.49
C LYS A 101 4.29 12.47 16.49
N LEU A 102 3.94 13.11 17.61
CA LEU A 102 2.97 12.58 18.57
C LEU A 102 1.52 12.64 18.07
N LYS A 103 1.26 13.27 16.92
CA LYS A 103 -0.07 13.60 16.38
C LYS A 103 -0.81 14.69 17.18
N GLU A 104 -0.08 15.48 17.97
CA GLU A 104 -0.61 16.70 18.60
C GLU A 104 -0.57 17.82 17.54
N TYR A 105 -1.48 17.72 16.57
CA TYR A 105 -1.46 18.51 15.35
C TYR A 105 -1.78 19.99 15.56
N GLU A 106 -2.78 20.28 16.38
CA GLU A 106 -3.20 21.65 16.70
C GLU A 106 -2.07 22.41 17.41
N ALA A 107 -1.40 21.77 18.37
CA ALA A 107 -0.22 22.34 19.03
C ALA A 107 0.91 22.65 18.04
N GLY A 108 1.21 21.70 17.15
CA GLY A 108 2.22 21.89 16.11
C GLY A 108 1.84 22.96 15.08
N LEU A 109 0.55 23.16 14.82
CA LEU A 109 0.04 24.22 13.96
C LEU A 109 0.20 25.58 14.63
N ALA A 110 -0.26 25.74 15.88
CA ALA A 110 -0.14 26.97 16.65
C ALA A 110 1.32 27.43 16.78
N MET A 111 2.24 26.51 17.09
CA MET A 111 3.67 26.81 17.15
C MET A 111 4.23 27.34 15.83
N ARG A 112 3.76 26.82 14.68
CA ARG A 112 4.24 27.25 13.37
C ARG A 112 3.58 28.52 12.87
N GLN A 113 2.35 28.80 13.28
CA GLN A 113 1.71 30.11 13.08
C GLN A 113 2.53 31.18 13.80
N ARG A 114 2.84 30.98 15.09
CA ARG A 114 3.70 31.90 15.85
C ARG A 114 5.10 32.04 15.24
N ALA A 115 5.68 30.94 14.73
CA ALA A 115 6.99 31.00 14.07
C ALA A 115 6.99 31.84 12.78
N VAL A 116 5.86 31.88 12.06
CA VAL A 116 5.67 32.77 10.89
C VAL A 116 5.52 34.23 11.33
N GLU A 117 4.84 34.51 12.44
CA GLU A 117 4.72 35.88 12.97
C GLU A 117 6.07 36.47 13.37
N LEU A 118 6.98 35.65 13.89
CA LEU A 118 8.33 36.07 14.31
C LEU A 118 9.29 36.28 13.13
N GLU A 119 9.16 35.50 12.06
CA GLU A 119 10.02 35.54 10.87
C GLU A 119 9.19 35.45 9.57
N PRO A 120 8.35 36.45 9.25
CA PRO A 120 7.44 36.40 8.11
C PRO A 120 8.15 36.41 6.75
N GLU A 121 9.36 36.95 6.67
CA GLU A 121 10.20 36.97 5.47
C GLU A 121 10.94 35.65 5.21
N ASN A 122 10.88 34.69 6.14
CA ASN A 122 11.57 33.42 6.00
C ASN A 122 10.65 32.36 5.32
N PRO A 123 10.93 31.96 4.07
CA PRO A 123 10.09 31.00 3.33
C PRO A 123 9.98 29.63 4.01
N LEU A 124 10.92 29.25 4.88
CA LEU A 124 10.86 28.00 5.64
C LEU A 124 9.67 27.94 6.59
N ARG A 125 9.33 29.07 7.20
CA ARG A 125 8.25 29.15 8.18
C ARG A 125 6.92 28.89 7.51
N TRP A 126 6.73 29.48 6.34
CA TRP A 126 5.58 29.25 5.47
C TRP A 126 5.48 27.80 4.95
N VAL A 127 6.59 27.19 4.50
CA VAL A 127 6.58 25.77 4.11
C VAL A 127 6.27 24.85 5.30
N ALA A 128 6.82 25.13 6.48
CA ALA A 128 6.56 24.37 7.69
C ALA A 128 5.09 24.52 8.14
N LEU A 129 4.55 25.74 8.09
CA LEU A 129 3.15 26.04 8.35
C LEU A 129 2.22 25.29 7.38
N ALA A 130 2.48 25.37 6.07
CA ALA A 130 1.71 24.64 5.06
C ALA A 130 1.66 23.13 5.32
N ARG A 131 2.76 22.54 5.79
CA ARG A 131 2.81 21.12 6.18
C ARG A 131 1.99 20.81 7.44
N SER A 132 1.89 21.74 8.37
CA SER A 132 0.97 21.61 9.51
C SER A 132 -0.48 21.80 9.09
N LEU A 133 -0.78 22.74 8.19
CA LEU A 133 -2.14 22.96 7.68
C LEU A 133 -2.68 21.74 6.93
N GLN A 134 -1.83 21.00 6.21
CA GLN A 134 -2.19 19.70 5.63
C GLN A 134 -2.58 18.61 6.67
N ARG A 135 -2.36 18.88 7.96
CA ARG A 135 -2.73 18.05 9.11
C ARG A 135 -3.09 18.96 10.30
N ALA A 136 -4.06 19.85 10.10
CA ALA A 136 -4.38 20.93 11.02
C ALA A 136 -4.94 20.42 12.36
N SER A 137 -5.86 19.45 12.30
CA SER A 137 -6.51 18.88 13.48
C SER A 137 -6.73 17.36 13.32
N TRP A 138 -7.43 16.75 14.27
CA TRP A 138 -7.77 15.32 14.27
C TRP A 138 -9.28 15.13 14.14
N GLY A 139 -9.72 14.15 13.33
CA GLY A 139 -11.15 13.80 13.25
C GLY A 139 -11.61 13.30 11.88
N ALA A 140 -10.87 13.60 10.81
CA ALA A 140 -11.20 13.10 9.47
C ALA A 140 -11.13 11.57 9.41
N VAL A 141 -11.82 10.98 8.43
CA VAL A 141 -11.60 9.57 8.08
C VAL A 141 -10.35 9.48 7.22
N SER A 142 -9.46 8.54 7.56
CA SER A 142 -8.21 8.30 6.86
C SER A 142 -7.97 6.81 6.69
N ASN A 143 -7.21 6.42 5.68
CA ASN A 143 -6.89 5.01 5.46
C ASN A 143 -5.55 4.61 6.11
N ASP A 144 -5.60 3.82 7.18
CA ASP A 144 -4.45 3.08 7.70
C ASP A 144 -4.19 1.81 6.85
N PRO A 145 -2.94 1.54 6.45
CA PRO A 145 -2.60 0.41 5.58
C PRO A 145 -2.66 -0.98 6.24
N VAL A 146 -3.11 -1.08 7.49
CA VAL A 146 -3.38 -2.35 8.18
C VAL A 146 -4.81 -2.33 8.72
N ALA A 147 -5.16 -1.32 9.51
CA ALA A 147 -6.47 -1.25 10.17
C ALA A 147 -7.60 -0.79 9.24
N GLY A 148 -7.27 -0.27 8.05
CA GLY A 148 -8.22 0.33 7.10
C GLY A 148 -8.67 1.73 7.51
N LEU A 149 -9.93 2.07 7.23
CA LEU A 149 -10.50 3.36 7.60
C LEU A 149 -10.49 3.56 9.12
N ASP A 150 -9.87 4.66 9.54
CA ASP A 150 -9.65 5.06 10.93
C ASP A 150 -9.65 6.59 11.05
N HIS A 151 -9.79 7.11 12.27
CA HIS A 151 -9.65 8.55 12.50
C HIS A 151 -8.23 9.01 12.14
N GLY A 152 -8.15 10.19 11.55
CA GLY A 152 -6.93 10.75 11.01
C GLY A 152 -6.92 12.27 10.98
N PRO A 153 -5.87 12.86 10.39
CA PRO A 153 -5.71 14.30 10.31
C PRO A 153 -6.73 14.95 9.37
N VAL A 154 -7.28 16.09 9.78
CA VAL A 154 -8.03 17.02 8.92
C VAL A 154 -7.03 17.96 8.24
N SER A 155 -7.26 18.31 6.97
CA SER A 155 -6.41 19.23 6.20
C SER A 155 -7.15 20.54 5.96
N ASP A 156 -6.49 21.67 6.25
CA ASP A 156 -6.88 22.98 5.75
C ASP A 156 -6.11 23.25 4.44
N THR A 157 -6.72 22.88 3.32
CA THR A 157 -6.04 22.87 2.03
C THR A 157 -5.82 24.28 1.48
N GLU A 158 -6.82 25.16 1.61
CA GLU A 158 -6.73 26.53 1.07
C GLU A 158 -5.66 27.32 1.81
N ALA A 159 -5.65 27.26 3.15
CA ALA A 159 -4.60 27.91 3.93
C ALA A 159 -3.21 27.31 3.63
N ALA A 160 -3.11 26.00 3.40
CA ALA A 160 -1.84 25.37 3.00
C ALA A 160 -1.35 25.86 1.62
N ARG A 161 -2.28 26.09 0.68
CA ARG A 161 -1.99 26.62 -0.65
C ARG A 161 -1.50 28.06 -0.56
N GLU A 162 -2.20 28.90 0.20
CA GLU A 162 -1.80 30.30 0.45
C GLU A 162 -0.41 30.37 1.09
N ALA A 163 -0.15 29.57 2.12
CA ALA A 163 1.17 29.52 2.76
C ALA A 163 2.29 29.11 1.79
N LEU A 164 2.06 28.15 0.88
CA LEU A 164 3.04 27.78 -0.14
C LEU A 164 3.19 28.85 -1.24
N ALA A 165 2.13 29.58 -1.56
CA ALA A 165 2.22 30.73 -2.47
C ALA A 165 3.11 31.82 -1.89
N THR A 166 2.89 32.21 -0.62
CA THR A 166 3.76 33.18 0.08
C THR A 166 5.21 32.70 0.17
N ALA A 167 5.44 31.41 0.49
CA ALA A 167 6.78 30.85 0.48
C ALA A 167 7.48 30.96 -0.89
N GLN A 168 6.71 30.81 -1.98
CA GLN A 168 7.23 30.91 -3.34
C GLN A 168 7.48 32.37 -3.73
N GLU A 169 6.66 33.33 -3.31
CA GLU A 169 6.93 34.76 -3.53
C GLU A 169 8.25 35.19 -2.88
N LEU A 170 8.51 34.70 -1.66
CA LEU A 170 9.76 34.97 -0.92
C LEU A 170 10.98 34.25 -1.53
N ALA A 171 10.77 33.13 -2.23
CA ALA A 171 11.84 32.35 -2.85
C ALA A 171 11.43 31.77 -4.22
N PRO A 172 11.32 32.61 -5.29
CA PRO A 172 10.67 32.23 -6.55
C PRO A 172 11.28 31.04 -7.29
N GLU A 173 12.61 30.90 -7.23
CA GLU A 173 13.36 29.85 -7.93
C GLU A 173 13.80 28.71 -6.99
N ASN A 174 13.30 28.68 -5.75
CA ASN A 174 13.70 27.64 -4.82
C ASN A 174 13.00 26.31 -5.14
N ALA A 175 13.78 25.35 -5.64
CA ALA A 175 13.29 24.05 -6.06
C ALA A 175 12.57 23.25 -4.95
N PHE A 176 12.92 23.43 -3.67
CA PHE A 176 12.20 22.77 -2.59
C PHE A 176 10.80 23.36 -2.37
N VAL A 177 10.65 24.69 -2.42
CA VAL A 177 9.34 25.35 -2.32
C VAL A 177 8.45 24.97 -3.50
N ILE A 178 9.00 25.05 -4.73
CA ILE A 178 8.31 24.65 -5.97
C ILE A 178 7.85 23.19 -5.86
N HIS A 179 8.70 22.29 -5.36
CA HIS A 179 8.36 20.88 -5.17
C HIS A 179 7.22 20.68 -4.16
N GLU A 180 7.26 21.35 -3.00
CA GLU A 180 6.21 21.21 -1.99
C GLU A 180 4.87 21.75 -2.49
N ARG A 181 4.87 22.86 -3.24
CA ARG A 181 3.66 23.37 -3.91
C ARG A 181 3.15 22.40 -4.97
N GLY A 182 4.02 21.96 -5.89
CA GLY A 182 3.65 21.00 -6.93
C GLY A 182 3.05 19.71 -6.37
N LYS A 183 3.61 19.23 -5.25
CA LYS A 183 3.06 18.07 -4.54
C LYS A 183 1.66 18.35 -3.95
N LEU A 184 1.44 19.52 -3.35
CA LEU A 184 0.12 19.89 -2.81
C LEU A 184 -0.92 19.94 -3.93
N GLU A 185 -0.65 20.67 -5.02
CA GLU A 185 -1.59 20.80 -6.14
C GLU A 185 -1.93 19.42 -6.74
N PHE A 186 -0.91 18.59 -6.94
CA PHE A 186 -1.10 17.21 -7.41
C PHE A 186 -1.98 16.37 -6.46
N GLU A 187 -1.75 16.45 -5.15
CA GLU A 187 -2.54 15.74 -4.13
C GLU A 187 -3.96 16.29 -3.96
N ARG A 188 -4.25 17.47 -4.53
CA ARG A 188 -5.56 18.16 -4.45
C ARG A 188 -6.32 18.21 -5.77
N GLY A 189 -5.82 17.53 -6.79
CA GLY A 189 -6.54 17.29 -8.05
C GLY A 189 -6.11 18.19 -9.21
N ASP A 190 -5.33 19.24 -8.97
CA ASP A 190 -4.69 20.00 -10.05
C ASP A 190 -3.44 19.26 -10.52
N ILE A 191 -3.70 18.18 -11.25
CA ILE A 191 -2.70 17.23 -11.73
C ILE A 191 -1.70 17.91 -12.68
N GLU A 192 -2.18 18.80 -13.55
CA GLU A 192 -1.35 19.44 -14.58
C GLU A 192 -0.34 20.40 -13.93
N THR A 193 -0.81 21.35 -13.13
CA THR A 193 0.06 22.29 -12.41
C THR A 193 1.00 21.54 -11.47
N GLY A 194 0.49 20.53 -10.76
CA GLY A 194 1.28 19.72 -9.84
C GLY A 194 2.46 19.01 -10.54
N LEU A 195 2.21 18.34 -11.66
CA LEU A 195 3.25 17.66 -12.45
C LEU A 195 4.26 18.63 -13.04
N GLN A 196 3.81 19.80 -13.52
CA GLN A 196 4.69 20.83 -14.07
C GLN A 196 5.67 21.35 -13.01
N LEU A 197 5.16 21.76 -11.84
CA LEU A 197 5.98 22.26 -10.73
C LEU A 197 6.93 21.17 -10.20
N MET A 198 6.46 19.93 -10.04
CA MET A 198 7.32 18.83 -9.61
C MET A 198 8.45 18.54 -10.60
N ARG A 199 8.18 18.63 -11.91
CA ARG A 199 9.21 18.51 -12.95
C ARG A 199 10.21 19.66 -12.88
N GLN A 200 9.73 20.90 -12.82
CA GLN A 200 10.55 22.10 -12.72
C GLN A 200 11.52 21.99 -11.52
N ALA A 201 11.02 21.60 -10.35
CA ALA A 201 11.86 21.39 -9.17
C ALA A 201 12.93 20.30 -9.39
N ALA A 202 12.55 19.16 -9.98
CA ALA A 202 13.47 18.06 -10.24
C ALA A 202 14.58 18.41 -11.25
N GLU A 203 14.31 19.34 -12.16
CA GLU A 203 15.26 19.86 -13.15
C GLU A 203 16.17 20.95 -12.56
N LEU A 204 15.61 21.87 -11.75
CA LEU A 204 16.36 22.95 -11.09
C LEU A 204 17.45 22.43 -10.15
N GLU A 205 17.13 21.43 -9.31
CA GLU A 205 18.12 20.80 -8.45
C GLU A 205 17.94 19.26 -8.47
N PRO A 206 18.71 18.51 -9.29
CA PRO A 206 18.54 17.07 -9.42
C PRO A 206 18.77 16.28 -8.12
N LYS A 207 17.68 15.91 -7.45
CA LYS A 207 17.68 15.05 -6.26
C LYS A 207 16.99 13.72 -6.54
N THR A 208 17.58 12.61 -6.08
CA THR A 208 16.96 11.27 -6.18
C THR A 208 15.51 11.26 -5.67
N GLN A 209 15.21 12.00 -4.60
CA GLN A 209 13.88 12.05 -4.01
C GLN A 209 12.86 12.70 -4.95
N TRP A 210 13.18 13.84 -5.55
CA TRP A 210 12.25 14.57 -6.43
C TRP A 210 11.97 13.80 -7.72
N TRP A 211 12.98 13.19 -8.33
CA TRP A 211 12.77 12.29 -9.47
C TRP A 211 11.93 11.06 -9.10
N THR A 212 12.10 10.53 -7.89
CA THR A 212 11.25 9.42 -7.38
C THR A 212 9.81 9.87 -7.16
N ASP A 213 9.59 11.08 -6.63
CA ASP A 213 8.25 11.62 -6.37
C ASP A 213 7.53 11.95 -7.69
N LEU A 214 8.23 12.55 -8.66
CA LEU A 214 7.73 12.78 -10.02
C LEU A 214 7.36 11.47 -10.73
N ALA A 215 8.22 10.46 -10.63
CA ALA A 215 7.91 9.13 -11.17
C ALA A 215 6.67 8.51 -10.50
N ALA A 216 6.53 8.66 -9.18
CA ALA A 216 5.37 8.18 -8.45
C ALA A 216 4.07 8.90 -8.83
N ALA A 217 4.16 10.17 -9.24
CA ALA A 217 3.05 10.94 -9.79
C ALA A 217 2.66 10.42 -11.19
N TYR A 218 3.60 10.29 -12.13
CA TYR A 218 3.33 9.78 -13.49
C TYR A 218 2.66 8.40 -13.52
N ARG A 219 3.01 7.50 -12.59
CA ARG A 219 2.43 6.14 -12.56
C ARG A 219 1.03 6.04 -11.97
N LYS A 220 0.41 7.14 -11.49
CA LYS A 220 -0.94 7.05 -10.90
C LYS A 220 -1.92 6.49 -11.94
N PRO A 221 -2.91 5.66 -11.54
CA PRO A 221 -3.77 4.96 -12.50
C PRO A 221 -4.53 5.85 -13.50
N HIS A 222 -4.89 7.08 -13.10
CA HIS A 222 -5.60 8.06 -13.94
C HIS A 222 -4.66 8.90 -14.82
N ILE A 223 -3.34 8.80 -14.63
CA ILE A 223 -2.32 9.46 -15.46
C ILE A 223 -1.68 8.44 -16.40
N ALA A 224 -1.27 7.29 -15.84
CA ALA A 224 -0.76 6.13 -16.58
C ALA A 224 0.37 6.42 -17.58
N GLU A 225 1.18 7.45 -17.32
CA GLU A 225 2.34 7.86 -18.13
C GLU A 225 3.56 6.98 -17.79
N LEU A 226 3.48 5.69 -18.18
CA LEU A 226 4.42 4.66 -17.72
C LEU A 226 5.87 4.91 -18.16
N ASP A 227 6.09 5.39 -19.38
CA ASP A 227 7.43 5.67 -19.90
C ASP A 227 8.08 6.85 -19.17
N LYS A 228 7.34 7.96 -19.03
CA LYS A 228 7.80 9.13 -18.23
C LYS A 228 8.10 8.73 -16.79
N SER A 229 7.29 7.83 -16.22
CA SER A 229 7.55 7.28 -14.88
C SER A 229 8.83 6.44 -14.84
N LEU A 230 9.05 5.56 -15.83
CA LEU A 230 10.24 4.72 -15.91
C LEU A 230 11.50 5.58 -16.02
N ASP A 231 11.51 6.54 -16.94
CA ASP A 231 12.63 7.45 -17.18
C ASP A 231 12.97 8.26 -15.92
N ALA A 232 11.96 8.77 -15.21
CA ALA A 232 12.18 9.48 -13.95
C ALA A 232 12.76 8.58 -12.84
N TYR A 233 12.33 7.32 -12.74
CA TYR A 233 12.96 6.36 -11.82
C TYR A 233 14.39 6.01 -12.21
N GLU A 234 14.69 5.92 -13.51
CA GLU A 234 16.06 5.69 -13.98
C GLU A 234 16.97 6.87 -13.67
N LYS A 235 16.54 8.11 -13.91
CA LYS A 235 17.25 9.32 -13.47
C LYS A 235 17.51 9.31 -11.96
N ALA A 236 16.51 8.92 -11.16
CA ALA A 236 16.69 8.78 -9.71
C ALA A 236 17.73 7.71 -9.35
N LEU A 237 17.77 6.61 -10.09
CA LEU A 237 18.74 5.52 -9.91
C LEU A 237 20.14 5.93 -10.37
N GLU A 238 20.29 6.74 -11.41
CA GLU A 238 21.58 7.29 -11.86
C GLU A 238 22.19 8.22 -10.81
N LEU A 239 21.38 9.12 -10.24
CA LEU A 239 21.81 10.00 -9.14
C LEU A 239 22.21 9.20 -7.89
N LYS A 240 21.56 8.06 -7.64
CA LYS A 240 21.90 7.19 -6.51
C LYS A 240 21.74 5.71 -6.88
N PRO A 241 22.80 5.08 -7.42
CA PRO A 241 22.76 3.69 -7.91
C PRO A 241 22.43 2.65 -6.83
N SER A 242 22.57 2.99 -5.56
CA SER A 242 22.23 2.11 -4.43
C SER A 242 20.80 2.30 -3.91
N SER A 243 19.97 3.15 -4.53
CA SER A 243 18.60 3.48 -4.09
C SER A 243 17.63 2.32 -4.34
N PRO A 244 17.14 1.61 -3.29
CA PRO A 244 16.21 0.50 -3.50
C PRO A 244 14.83 0.98 -3.95
N THR A 245 14.44 2.22 -3.63
CA THR A 245 13.16 2.80 -4.04
C THR A 245 13.16 3.06 -5.54
N ALA A 246 14.17 3.76 -6.06
CA ALA A 246 14.30 4.04 -7.48
C ALA A 246 14.36 2.73 -8.30
N PHE A 247 15.21 1.78 -7.89
CA PHE A 247 15.33 0.51 -8.62
C PHE A 247 14.05 -0.34 -8.59
N ARG A 248 13.29 -0.35 -7.48
CA ARG A 248 11.95 -0.98 -7.48
C ARG A 248 11.00 -0.29 -8.45
N GLY A 249 11.05 1.05 -8.53
CA GLY A 249 10.30 1.83 -9.51
C GLY A 249 10.63 1.42 -10.93
N VAL A 250 11.93 1.33 -11.29
CA VAL A 250 12.40 0.84 -12.60
C VAL A 250 11.84 -0.55 -12.90
N VAL A 251 11.99 -1.50 -11.97
CA VAL A 251 11.50 -2.88 -12.17
C VAL A 251 9.99 -2.92 -12.40
N ILE A 252 9.19 -2.24 -11.59
CA ILE A 252 7.73 -2.29 -11.72
C ILE A 252 7.28 -1.54 -12.97
N MET A 253 7.81 -0.35 -13.25
CA MET A 253 7.39 0.46 -14.40
C MET A 253 7.83 -0.16 -15.72
N GLY A 254 9.08 -0.62 -15.84
CA GLY A 254 9.49 -1.29 -17.08
C GLY A 254 8.81 -2.64 -17.29
N SER A 255 8.39 -3.34 -16.23
CA SER A 255 7.55 -4.54 -16.40
C SER A 255 6.11 -4.22 -16.83
N ARG A 256 5.65 -2.97 -16.65
CA ARG A 256 4.34 -2.49 -17.10
C ARG A 256 4.40 -1.80 -18.46
N ALA A 257 5.51 -1.16 -18.80
CA ALA A 257 5.73 -0.38 -20.01
C ALA A 257 6.17 -1.29 -21.18
N ASP A 258 7.28 -0.97 -21.84
CA ASP A 258 7.85 -1.69 -22.99
C ASP A 258 8.30 -3.14 -22.72
N GLN A 259 8.51 -3.50 -21.45
CA GLN A 259 9.10 -4.78 -21.04
C GLN A 259 10.48 -5.05 -21.68
N ASP A 260 11.30 -4.01 -21.84
CA ASP A 260 12.70 -4.18 -22.22
C ASP A 260 13.48 -4.85 -21.08
N TRP A 261 13.44 -6.19 -21.08
CA TRP A 261 14.12 -7.03 -20.10
C TRP A 261 15.62 -6.80 -20.06
N GLN A 262 16.23 -6.40 -21.18
CA GLN A 262 17.66 -6.12 -21.26
C GLN A 262 17.99 -4.81 -20.54
N ARG A 263 17.20 -3.75 -20.79
CA ARG A 263 17.27 -2.46 -20.06
C ARG A 263 17.04 -2.66 -18.56
N LEU A 264 16.03 -3.44 -18.18
CA LEU A 264 15.75 -3.76 -16.77
C LEU A 264 16.92 -4.50 -16.11
N TRP A 265 17.52 -5.47 -16.80
CA TRP A 265 18.66 -6.20 -16.28
C TRP A 265 19.93 -5.33 -16.18
N ALA A 266 20.17 -4.44 -17.14
CA ALA A 266 21.27 -3.48 -17.08
C ALA A 266 21.15 -2.57 -15.84
N ASN A 267 19.95 -2.07 -15.55
CA ASN A 267 19.67 -1.33 -14.31
C ASN A 267 19.89 -2.19 -13.05
N ALA A 268 19.54 -3.48 -13.10
CA ALA A 268 19.81 -4.41 -12.01
C ALA A 268 21.32 -4.62 -11.77
N GLU A 269 22.12 -4.70 -12.83
CA GLU A 269 23.58 -4.78 -12.75
C GLU A 269 24.18 -3.50 -12.13
N LYS A 270 23.73 -2.31 -12.57
CA LYS A 270 24.10 -1.03 -11.95
C LYS A 270 23.79 -1.03 -10.45
N PHE A 271 22.57 -1.43 -10.07
CA PHE A 271 22.13 -1.47 -8.68
C PHE A 271 22.96 -2.46 -7.84
N GLU A 272 23.14 -3.70 -8.29
CA GLU A 272 23.89 -4.73 -7.56
C GLU A 272 25.38 -4.41 -7.41
N ALA A 273 25.97 -3.71 -8.39
CA ALA A 273 27.35 -3.24 -8.35
C ALA A 273 27.57 -2.13 -7.32
N ALA A 274 26.57 -1.26 -7.12
CA ALA A 274 26.60 -0.15 -6.16
C ALA A 274 26.29 -0.58 -4.70
N ARG A 275 25.84 -1.82 -4.49
CA ARG A 275 25.64 -2.39 -3.14
C ARG A 275 26.98 -2.69 -2.45
N LYS A 276 26.89 -3.12 -1.18
CA LYS A 276 28.03 -3.46 -0.31
C LYS A 276 29.12 -4.30 -1.02
N LEU A 277 30.39 -3.99 -0.76
CA LEU A 277 31.55 -4.65 -1.36
C LEU A 277 31.64 -6.16 -1.06
N SER A 278 31.18 -6.59 0.11
CA SER A 278 31.17 -8.01 0.50
C SER A 278 30.40 -8.87 -0.50
N GLY A 279 31.02 -9.90 -1.07
CA GLY A 279 30.40 -10.79 -2.04
C GLY A 279 30.14 -10.17 -3.42
N ARG A 280 30.72 -8.99 -3.74
CA ARG A 280 30.54 -8.30 -5.03
C ARG A 280 30.94 -9.17 -6.22
N ARG A 281 32.09 -9.86 -6.15
CA ARG A 281 32.55 -10.77 -7.22
C ARG A 281 31.57 -11.91 -7.48
N THR A 282 31.08 -12.55 -6.41
CA THR A 282 30.09 -13.63 -6.50
C THR A 282 28.78 -13.15 -7.12
N ARG A 283 28.28 -11.99 -6.69
CA ARG A 283 27.08 -11.38 -7.28
C ARG A 283 27.30 -11.03 -8.74
N ALA A 284 28.41 -10.39 -9.08
CA ALA A 284 28.72 -10.02 -10.47
C ALA A 284 28.80 -11.27 -11.39
N LYS A 285 29.41 -12.35 -10.91
CA LYS A 285 29.41 -13.64 -11.63
C LYS A 285 28.00 -14.17 -11.84
N LEU A 286 27.17 -14.20 -10.79
CA LEU A 286 25.78 -14.65 -10.89
C LEU A 286 24.98 -13.76 -11.84
N MET A 287 25.13 -12.44 -11.78
CA MET A 287 24.47 -11.50 -12.70
C MET A 287 24.85 -11.79 -14.16
N LYS A 288 26.15 -11.95 -14.44
CA LYS A 288 26.63 -12.31 -15.78
C LYS A 288 26.05 -13.65 -16.26
N THR A 289 25.98 -14.64 -15.38
CA THR A 289 25.44 -15.97 -15.69
C THR A 289 23.94 -15.94 -16.01
N LEU A 290 23.17 -15.10 -15.33
CA LEU A 290 21.72 -14.99 -15.55
C LEU A 290 21.34 -14.07 -16.72
N ARG A 291 22.25 -13.18 -17.15
CA ARG A 291 22.00 -12.21 -18.24
C ARG A 291 21.30 -12.78 -19.49
N PRO A 292 21.63 -13.97 -20.01
CA PRO A 292 20.97 -14.51 -21.21
C PRO A 292 19.45 -14.64 -21.10
N MET A 293 18.89 -14.87 -19.89
CA MET A 293 17.44 -14.97 -19.73
C MET A 293 16.70 -13.63 -19.87
N PHE A 294 17.44 -12.52 -19.86
CA PHE A 294 16.94 -11.15 -20.00
C PHE A 294 17.28 -10.52 -21.36
N ALA A 295 17.92 -11.25 -22.27
CA ALA A 295 18.19 -10.74 -23.61
C ALA A 295 16.89 -10.47 -24.37
N THR A 296 16.91 -9.47 -25.26
CA THR A 296 15.82 -9.25 -26.22
C THR A 296 15.57 -10.52 -27.03
N GLY A 297 14.33 -11.00 -27.05
CA GLY A 297 13.97 -12.26 -27.71
C GLY A 297 14.52 -13.52 -27.05
N ALA A 298 14.86 -13.49 -25.75
CA ALA A 298 15.43 -14.65 -25.05
C ALA A 298 14.57 -15.92 -25.22
N THR A 299 15.22 -17.00 -25.64
CA THR A 299 14.56 -18.27 -25.97
C THR A 299 14.14 -19.03 -24.72
N ARG A 300 13.18 -19.97 -24.87
CA ARG A 300 12.80 -20.91 -23.81
C ARG A 300 14.02 -21.64 -23.22
N ALA A 301 15.00 -22.00 -24.05
CA ALA A 301 16.22 -22.67 -23.60
C ALA A 301 17.09 -21.76 -22.72
N GLN A 302 17.24 -20.47 -23.06
CA GLN A 302 17.97 -19.51 -22.23
C GLN A 302 17.30 -19.28 -20.88
N ILE A 303 15.97 -19.23 -20.84
CA ILE A 303 15.21 -19.10 -19.59
C ILE A 303 15.38 -20.37 -18.73
N SER A 304 15.24 -21.56 -19.32
CA SER A 304 15.47 -22.83 -18.61
C SER A 304 16.90 -22.95 -18.08
N ALA A 305 17.91 -22.54 -18.85
CA ALA A 305 19.30 -22.48 -18.39
C ALA A 305 19.44 -21.52 -17.19
N GLY A 306 18.78 -20.35 -17.23
CA GLY A 306 18.72 -19.43 -16.10
C GLY A 306 18.14 -20.06 -14.83
N ILE A 307 17.06 -20.84 -14.95
CA ILE A 307 16.44 -21.56 -13.82
C ILE A 307 17.43 -22.55 -13.19
N VAL A 308 18.16 -23.33 -14.00
CA VAL A 308 19.19 -24.25 -13.50
C VAL A 308 20.26 -23.49 -12.72
N GLN A 309 20.71 -22.34 -13.24
CA GLN A 309 21.72 -21.50 -12.57
C GLN A 309 21.20 -20.90 -11.26
N LEU A 310 19.91 -20.55 -11.18
CA LEU A 310 19.27 -20.12 -9.93
C LEU A 310 19.26 -21.24 -8.88
N GLY A 311 18.98 -22.49 -9.29
CA GLY A 311 19.07 -23.67 -8.42
C GLY A 311 20.48 -23.87 -7.87
N ILE A 312 21.51 -23.80 -8.72
CA ILE A 312 22.92 -23.88 -8.31
C ILE A 312 23.28 -22.74 -7.34
N ALA A 313 22.85 -21.51 -7.63
CA ALA A 313 23.08 -20.36 -6.78
C ALA A 313 22.42 -20.55 -5.40
N HIS A 314 21.21 -21.10 -5.36
CA HIS A 314 20.49 -21.41 -4.13
C HIS A 314 21.27 -22.39 -3.24
N ILE A 315 21.71 -23.53 -3.80
CA ILE A 315 22.52 -24.53 -3.08
C ILE A 315 23.81 -23.90 -2.53
N LYS A 316 24.46 -23.04 -3.32
CA LYS A 316 25.68 -22.30 -2.93
C LYS A 316 25.41 -21.12 -1.99
N ARG A 317 24.15 -20.92 -1.56
CA ARG A 317 23.70 -19.78 -0.73
C ARG A 317 24.06 -18.41 -1.31
N GLN A 318 24.17 -18.31 -2.64
CA GLN A 318 24.42 -17.07 -3.36
C GLN A 318 23.10 -16.32 -3.54
N ARG A 319 23.07 -15.04 -3.15
CA ARG A 319 21.84 -14.26 -3.11
C ARG A 319 22.03 -12.90 -3.76
N LEU A 320 21.04 -12.50 -4.56
CA LEU A 320 20.89 -11.13 -5.04
C LEU A 320 20.04 -10.32 -4.04
N SER A 321 19.86 -9.03 -4.29
CA SER A 321 18.96 -8.18 -3.50
C SER A 321 17.50 -8.62 -3.66
N TRP A 322 16.64 -8.20 -2.73
CA TRP A 322 15.19 -8.42 -2.86
C TRP A 322 14.64 -7.82 -4.17
N PRO A 323 14.94 -6.55 -4.54
CA PRO A 323 14.46 -5.99 -5.81
C PRO A 323 14.93 -6.78 -7.05
N THR A 324 16.20 -7.21 -7.09
CA THR A 324 16.71 -8.00 -8.23
C THR A 324 16.10 -9.40 -8.29
N THR A 325 15.86 -10.04 -7.14
CA THR A 325 15.12 -11.30 -7.11
C THR A 325 13.67 -11.11 -7.56
N ASN A 326 13.01 -10.00 -7.22
CA ASN A 326 11.67 -9.69 -7.75
C ASN A 326 11.67 -9.52 -9.27
N LEU A 327 12.68 -8.83 -9.85
CA LEU A 327 12.82 -8.75 -11.30
C LEU A 327 12.91 -10.14 -11.95
N ILE A 328 13.65 -11.07 -11.33
CA ILE A 328 13.75 -12.47 -11.79
C ILE A 328 12.40 -13.18 -11.66
N ILE A 329 11.67 -13.00 -10.54
CA ILE A 329 10.34 -13.57 -10.35
C ILE A 329 9.40 -13.09 -11.46
N TYR A 330 9.35 -11.79 -11.74
CA TYR A 330 8.52 -11.24 -12.80
C TYR A 330 8.92 -11.80 -14.16
N ARG A 331 10.21 -11.79 -14.50
CA ARG A 331 10.69 -12.36 -15.77
C ARG A 331 10.26 -13.81 -15.97
N LEU A 332 10.30 -14.62 -14.91
CA LEU A 332 9.85 -16.01 -14.95
C LEU A 332 8.34 -16.13 -15.10
N GLN A 333 7.55 -15.31 -14.40
CA GLN A 333 6.09 -15.32 -14.51
C GLN A 333 5.59 -14.88 -15.89
N PHE A 334 6.19 -13.82 -16.46
CA PHE A 334 5.97 -13.43 -17.87
C PHE A 334 6.38 -14.54 -18.85
N ALA A 335 7.39 -15.34 -18.51
CA ALA A 335 7.79 -16.50 -19.29
C ALA A 335 6.95 -17.78 -19.02
N GLN A 336 5.84 -17.67 -18.30
CA GLN A 336 5.01 -18.81 -17.86
C GLN A 336 5.82 -19.90 -17.15
N ARG A 337 6.69 -19.49 -16.22
CA ARG A 337 7.44 -20.34 -15.28
C ARG A 337 6.95 -20.04 -13.87
N MET A 338 5.63 -20.14 -13.68
CA MET A 338 4.92 -19.71 -12.48
C MET A 338 5.43 -20.44 -11.25
N LYS A 339 5.62 -21.76 -11.31
CA LYS A 339 6.11 -22.56 -10.18
C LYS A 339 7.44 -22.04 -9.65
N THR A 340 8.40 -21.83 -10.55
CA THR A 340 9.72 -21.31 -10.17
C THR A 340 9.63 -19.88 -9.63
N GLY A 341 8.76 -19.05 -10.19
CA GLY A 341 8.49 -17.70 -9.69
C GLY A 341 7.97 -17.71 -8.25
N PHE A 342 6.97 -18.53 -7.95
CA PHE A 342 6.40 -18.68 -6.61
C PHE A 342 7.39 -19.31 -5.61
N ASP A 343 8.21 -20.28 -6.04
CA ASP A 343 9.26 -20.85 -5.21
C ASP A 343 10.31 -19.83 -4.78
N LEU A 344 10.75 -18.97 -5.70
CA LEU A 344 11.64 -17.85 -5.37
C LEU A 344 10.98 -16.87 -4.39
N ARG A 345 9.67 -16.63 -4.53
CA ARG A 345 8.90 -15.78 -3.61
C ARG A 345 8.80 -16.41 -2.21
N ARG A 346 8.58 -17.73 -2.09
CA ARG A 346 8.70 -18.47 -0.82
C ARG A 346 10.10 -18.35 -0.23
N GLY A 347 11.14 -18.37 -1.06
CA GLY A 347 12.52 -18.07 -0.65
C GLY A 347 12.70 -16.67 -0.07
N LEU A 348 12.06 -15.65 -0.65
CA LEU A 348 12.06 -14.28 -0.11
C LEU A 348 11.31 -14.19 1.23
N ALA A 349 10.22 -14.93 1.42
CA ALA A 349 9.51 -15.00 2.70
C ALA A 349 10.40 -15.59 3.81
N ARG A 350 11.09 -16.71 3.54
CA ARG A 350 12.04 -17.31 4.49
C ARG A 350 13.14 -16.32 4.86
N ARG A 351 13.72 -15.65 3.87
CA ARG A 351 14.76 -14.64 4.08
C ARG A 351 14.26 -13.44 4.89
N THR A 352 12.98 -13.07 4.74
CA THR A 352 12.35 -12.01 5.55
C THR A 352 12.28 -12.41 7.02
N ILE A 353 11.89 -13.66 7.31
CA ILE A 353 11.87 -14.22 8.67
C ILE A 353 13.29 -14.26 9.26
N ASP A 354 14.26 -14.79 8.52
CA ASP A 354 15.68 -14.84 8.95
C ASP A 354 16.21 -13.44 9.30
N TRP A 355 15.81 -12.43 8.51
CA TRP A 355 16.30 -11.07 8.65
C TRP A 355 15.64 -10.32 9.82
N LEU A 356 14.32 -10.44 9.97
CA LEU A 356 13.55 -9.79 11.03
C LEU A 356 13.76 -10.49 12.39
N GLY A 357 13.87 -11.82 12.39
CA GLY A 357 13.74 -12.62 13.61
C GLY A 357 12.31 -12.59 14.16
N THR A 358 12.13 -12.97 15.42
CA THR A 358 10.83 -12.99 16.10
C THR A 358 10.50 -11.68 16.83
N ASN A 359 11.49 -10.83 17.09
CA ASN A 359 11.32 -9.57 17.81
C ASN A 359 10.98 -8.42 16.85
N SER A 360 9.83 -7.76 17.08
CA SER A 360 9.41 -6.55 16.36
C SER A 360 9.69 -5.25 17.13
N ALA A 361 10.18 -5.34 18.38
CA ALA A 361 10.47 -4.25 19.31
C ALA A 361 9.31 -3.25 19.47
N GLY A 362 8.10 -3.80 19.59
CA GLY A 362 6.89 -2.99 19.75
C GLY A 362 6.56 -2.13 18.54
N HIS A 363 6.78 -2.64 17.32
CA HIS A 363 6.44 -1.94 16.08
C HIS A 363 5.48 -2.78 15.22
N SER A 364 4.21 -2.38 15.16
CA SER A 364 3.14 -3.13 14.48
C SER A 364 3.42 -3.40 13.00
N ARG A 365 3.96 -2.43 12.23
CA ARG A 365 4.32 -2.65 10.81
C ARG A 365 5.46 -3.65 10.58
N HIS A 366 6.38 -3.80 11.54
CA HIS A 366 7.39 -4.87 11.46
C HIS A 366 6.76 -6.21 11.78
N ARG A 367 5.88 -6.26 12.79
CA ARG A 367 5.08 -7.45 13.12
C ARG A 367 4.26 -7.90 11.91
N GLN A 368 3.56 -7.01 11.22
CA GLN A 368 2.82 -7.32 9.98
C GLN A 368 3.69 -8.03 8.94
N LYS A 369 4.90 -7.52 8.64
CA LYS A 369 5.79 -8.13 7.63
C LYS A 369 6.25 -9.53 8.03
N LEU A 370 6.50 -9.75 9.32
CA LEU A 370 6.87 -11.06 9.84
C LEU A 370 5.69 -12.04 9.76
N LEU A 371 4.50 -11.61 10.21
CA LEU A 371 3.27 -12.41 10.14
C LEU A 371 2.94 -12.78 8.70
N ALA A 372 2.96 -11.82 7.77
CA ALA A 372 2.73 -12.07 6.34
C ALA A 372 3.70 -13.10 5.77
N ALA A 373 4.98 -13.05 6.14
CA ALA A 373 5.98 -14.04 5.69
C ALA A 373 5.76 -15.43 6.30
N LEU A 374 5.37 -15.52 7.58
CA LEU A 374 5.04 -16.79 8.24
C LEU A 374 3.79 -17.42 7.62
N ILE A 375 2.73 -16.63 7.42
CA ILE A 375 1.47 -17.04 6.81
C ILE A 375 1.67 -17.51 5.36
N TYR A 376 2.47 -16.79 4.58
CA TYR A 376 2.78 -17.20 3.21
C TYR A 376 3.48 -18.56 3.15
N LEU A 377 4.27 -18.90 4.18
CA LEU A 377 4.91 -20.21 4.35
C LEU A 377 4.07 -21.20 5.15
N GLU A 378 2.81 -20.88 5.44
CA GLU A 378 1.86 -21.74 6.16
C GLU A 378 2.29 -22.08 7.60
N ARG A 379 3.13 -21.22 8.20
CA ARG A 379 3.61 -21.34 9.59
C ARG A 379 2.62 -20.66 10.55
N TYR A 380 1.36 -21.08 10.51
CA TYR A 380 0.26 -20.37 11.15
C TYR A 380 0.35 -20.33 12.69
N ALA A 381 0.73 -21.45 13.33
CA ALA A 381 0.88 -21.52 14.78
C ALA A 381 1.94 -20.52 15.29
N GLU A 382 3.05 -20.38 14.56
CA GLU A 382 4.09 -19.40 14.88
C GLU A 382 3.62 -17.96 14.66
N ALA A 383 2.82 -17.71 13.61
CA ALA A 383 2.24 -16.40 13.39
C ALA A 383 1.29 -16.02 14.54
N GLN A 384 0.42 -16.93 14.95
CA GLN A 384 -0.52 -16.72 16.05
C GLN A 384 0.22 -16.43 17.37
N ALA A 385 1.21 -17.24 17.74
CA ALA A 385 1.98 -17.04 18.97
C ALA A 385 2.70 -15.68 19.05
N LEU A 386 2.86 -14.97 17.93
CA LEU A 386 3.49 -13.64 17.88
C LEU A 386 2.50 -12.47 17.92
N ILE A 387 1.19 -12.72 17.86
CA ILE A 387 0.16 -11.68 17.78
C ILE A 387 -1.01 -11.87 18.74
N ASP A 388 -1.26 -13.11 19.18
CA ASP A 388 -2.31 -13.45 20.14
C ASP A 388 -1.76 -14.41 21.22
N PRO A 389 -1.74 -14.01 22.51
CA PRO A 389 -2.30 -12.78 23.09
C PRO A 389 -1.59 -11.51 22.62
N MET A 390 -2.24 -10.35 22.81
CA MET A 390 -1.74 -9.02 22.44
C MET A 390 -0.24 -8.88 22.81
N PRO A 391 0.67 -8.66 21.84
CA PRO A 391 2.09 -8.90 22.04
C PRO A 391 2.79 -7.81 22.88
N TRP A 392 2.18 -6.64 23.02
CA TRP A 392 2.60 -5.55 23.90
C TRP A 392 1.46 -4.55 24.11
N GLU A 393 1.57 -3.72 25.14
CA GLU A 393 0.62 -2.61 25.37
C GLU A 393 0.77 -1.54 24.27
N PRO A 394 -0.28 -1.27 23.45
CA PRO A 394 -0.20 -0.31 22.35
C PRO A 394 -0.02 1.13 22.84
N GLY A 395 0.86 1.90 22.19
CA GLY A 395 1.13 3.30 22.55
C GLY A 395 0.10 4.31 22.01
N SER A 396 -0.88 3.85 21.23
CA SER A 396 -1.97 4.66 20.67
C SER A 396 -3.15 3.78 20.25
N ARG A 397 -4.34 4.38 20.13
CA ARG A 397 -5.54 3.71 19.61
C ARG A 397 -5.35 3.14 18.21
N ASN A 398 -4.75 3.88 17.27
CA ASN A 398 -4.44 3.31 15.94
C ASN A 398 -3.46 2.13 16.01
N GLU A 399 -2.50 2.11 16.96
CA GLU A 399 -1.63 0.93 17.10
C GLU A 399 -2.40 -0.29 17.60
N ARG A 400 -3.31 -0.09 18.57
CA ARG A 400 -4.21 -1.12 19.08
C ARG A 400 -5.05 -1.73 17.95
N HIS A 401 -5.74 -0.90 17.16
CA HIS A 401 -6.52 -1.37 16.00
C HIS A 401 -5.67 -2.19 15.03
N ARG A 402 -4.43 -1.76 14.75
CA ARG A 402 -3.54 -2.52 13.87
C ARG A 402 -3.19 -3.90 14.44
N LEU A 403 -2.92 -4.00 15.74
CA LEU A 403 -2.57 -5.30 16.35
C LEU A 403 -3.78 -6.23 16.41
N GLU A 404 -4.95 -5.71 16.76
CA GLU A 404 -6.22 -6.46 16.76
C GLU A 404 -6.57 -6.95 15.35
N LYS A 405 -6.42 -6.09 14.33
CA LYS A 405 -6.61 -6.49 12.93
C LYS A 405 -5.65 -7.59 12.48
N LEU A 406 -4.38 -7.49 12.86
CA LEU A 406 -3.38 -8.52 12.56
C LEU A 406 -3.70 -9.84 13.27
N ALA A 407 -4.23 -9.80 14.49
CA ALA A 407 -4.72 -10.98 15.18
C ALA A 407 -5.90 -11.59 14.42
N ALA A 408 -6.95 -10.79 14.15
CA ALA A 408 -8.12 -11.21 13.39
C ALA A 408 -7.76 -11.89 12.06
N ASP A 409 -6.87 -11.28 11.25
CA ASP A 409 -6.38 -11.86 10.00
C ASP A 409 -5.61 -13.19 10.21
N THR A 410 -4.87 -13.31 11.31
CA THR A 410 -4.13 -14.53 11.66
C THR A 410 -5.07 -15.65 12.09
N HIS A 411 -6.20 -15.36 12.73
CA HIS A 411 -7.24 -16.35 13.01
C HIS A 411 -8.01 -16.72 11.74
N PHE A 412 -8.34 -15.72 10.92
CA PHE A 412 -9.07 -15.90 9.68
C PHE A 412 -8.34 -16.83 8.70
N ILE A 413 -7.03 -16.65 8.51
CA ILE A 413 -6.23 -17.52 7.63
C ILE A 413 -6.10 -18.97 8.14
N GLN A 414 -6.57 -19.25 9.35
CA GLN A 414 -6.67 -20.58 9.94
C GLN A 414 -8.12 -21.11 9.91
N GLY A 415 -9.00 -20.51 9.11
CA GLY A 415 -10.40 -20.91 8.96
C GLY A 415 -11.33 -20.44 10.08
N ARG A 416 -10.87 -19.56 10.99
CA ARG A 416 -11.68 -19.04 12.10
C ARG A 416 -12.20 -17.64 11.76
N LEU A 417 -13.47 -17.56 11.37
CA LEU A 417 -14.10 -16.31 10.92
C LEU A 417 -14.47 -15.36 12.09
N GLN A 418 -14.92 -15.88 13.22
CA GLN A 418 -15.50 -15.07 14.30
C GLN A 418 -14.62 -13.90 14.77
N PRO A 419 -13.29 -14.04 14.99
CA PRO A 419 -12.46 -12.92 15.42
C PRO A 419 -12.42 -11.75 14.42
N LEU A 420 -12.60 -12.01 13.12
CA LEU A 420 -12.72 -10.97 12.11
C LEU A 420 -14.07 -10.24 12.21
N VAL A 421 -15.16 -10.98 12.41
CA VAL A 421 -16.50 -10.41 12.60
C VAL A 421 -16.54 -9.54 13.85
N ASP A 422 -16.02 -10.04 14.98
CA ASP A 422 -15.99 -9.31 16.25
C ASP A 422 -15.17 -8.02 16.13
N TYR A 423 -14.00 -8.10 15.47
CA TYR A 423 -13.20 -6.91 15.17
C TYR A 423 -13.96 -5.91 14.29
N ALA A 424 -14.62 -6.37 13.23
CA ALA A 424 -15.38 -5.50 12.33
C ALA A 424 -16.54 -4.79 13.05
N LYS A 425 -17.28 -5.50 13.92
CA LYS A 425 -18.35 -4.93 14.76
C LYS A 425 -17.81 -3.85 15.70
N ALA A 426 -16.74 -4.15 16.46
CA ALA A 426 -16.12 -3.17 17.36
C ALA A 426 -15.62 -1.93 16.61
N ARG A 427 -15.09 -2.09 15.38
CA ARG A 427 -14.66 -0.97 14.54
C ARG A 427 -15.83 -0.14 14.00
N ALA A 428 -16.97 -0.76 13.71
CA ALA A 428 -18.17 -0.06 13.26
C ALA A 428 -18.78 0.81 14.38
N GLU A 429 -18.75 0.33 15.62
CA GLU A 429 -19.13 1.12 16.80
C GLU A 429 -18.17 2.29 17.05
N ASP A 430 -16.86 2.06 16.88
CA ASP A 430 -15.83 3.07 17.13
C ASP A 430 -15.80 4.21 16.11
N LEU A 431 -16.04 3.89 14.84
CA LEU A 431 -16.04 4.83 13.72
C LEU A 431 -17.22 4.50 12.81
N PRO A 432 -18.44 5.02 13.08
CA PRO A 432 -19.58 4.84 12.18
C PRO A 432 -19.26 5.40 10.79
N LEU A 433 -19.56 4.63 9.74
CA LEU A 433 -19.35 5.05 8.35
C LEU A 433 -20.67 5.04 7.56
N PRO A 434 -20.88 5.98 6.61
CA PRO A 434 -22.06 6.00 5.75
C PRO A 434 -22.28 4.68 5.02
N GLY A 435 -23.55 4.29 4.89
CA GLY A 435 -23.97 3.08 4.18
C GLY A 435 -23.69 1.75 4.89
N GLU A 436 -22.99 1.72 6.04
CA GLU A 436 -22.69 0.45 6.72
C GLU A 436 -23.93 -0.31 7.21
N GLU A 437 -24.91 0.38 7.80
CA GLU A 437 -26.11 -0.27 8.31
C GLU A 437 -26.99 -0.80 7.17
N LYS A 438 -27.10 -0.05 6.07
CA LYS A 438 -27.77 -0.52 4.86
C LYS A 438 -27.05 -1.73 4.27
N PHE A 439 -25.71 -1.74 4.22
CA PHE A 439 -25.00 -2.94 3.76
C PHE A 439 -25.23 -4.14 4.70
N ARG A 440 -25.25 -3.91 6.01
CA ARG A 440 -25.56 -4.95 7.00
C ARG A 440 -26.95 -5.55 6.75
N SER A 441 -27.97 -4.73 6.51
CA SER A 441 -29.33 -5.23 6.25
C SER A 441 -29.45 -6.03 4.94
N LEU A 442 -28.58 -5.75 3.97
CA LEU A 442 -28.49 -6.49 2.71
C LEU A 442 -27.73 -7.82 2.83
N ILE A 443 -26.79 -7.95 3.77
CA ILE A 443 -25.90 -9.11 3.82
C ILE A 443 -26.19 -10.06 4.99
N ALA A 444 -26.51 -9.54 6.18
CA ALA A 444 -26.62 -10.35 7.38
C ALA A 444 -27.72 -11.41 7.28
N GLY A 445 -27.33 -12.68 7.46
CA GLY A 445 -28.23 -13.83 7.35
C GLY A 445 -28.79 -14.07 5.95
N LYS A 446 -28.28 -13.40 4.91
CA LYS A 446 -28.71 -13.56 3.51
C LYS A 446 -27.84 -14.56 2.75
N ARG A 447 -28.43 -15.15 1.71
CA ARG A 447 -27.71 -15.90 0.68
C ARG A 447 -27.22 -14.89 -0.35
N VAL A 448 -25.90 -14.74 -0.48
CA VAL A 448 -25.27 -13.73 -1.34
C VAL A 448 -24.57 -14.39 -2.53
N ALA A 449 -24.95 -14.06 -3.76
CA ALA A 449 -24.23 -14.47 -4.95
C ALA A 449 -23.16 -13.44 -5.30
N VAL A 450 -21.91 -13.87 -5.43
CA VAL A 450 -20.80 -13.06 -5.96
C VAL A 450 -20.47 -13.57 -7.35
N VAL A 451 -20.76 -12.75 -8.36
CA VAL A 451 -20.63 -13.11 -9.78
C VAL A 451 -19.44 -12.38 -10.38
N GLY A 452 -18.42 -13.12 -10.79
CA GLY A 452 -17.23 -12.56 -11.41
C GLY A 452 -17.39 -12.27 -12.91
N PRO A 453 -16.37 -11.61 -13.50
CA PRO A 453 -16.42 -11.16 -14.89
C PRO A 453 -15.87 -12.19 -15.88
N ALA A 454 -15.51 -13.41 -15.44
CA ALA A 454 -14.86 -14.37 -16.31
C ALA A 454 -15.89 -15.04 -17.24
N ASP A 455 -15.51 -15.21 -18.51
CA ASP A 455 -16.27 -16.05 -19.42
C ASP A 455 -15.90 -17.52 -19.18
N THR A 456 -16.69 -18.19 -18.35
CA THR A 456 -16.47 -19.60 -17.98
C THR A 456 -17.26 -20.59 -18.83
N GLY A 457 -18.16 -20.10 -19.71
CA GLY A 457 -19.16 -20.93 -20.39
C GLY A 457 -20.28 -21.48 -19.49
N ASP A 458 -20.23 -21.24 -18.18
CA ASP A 458 -21.26 -21.67 -17.23
C ASP A 458 -22.61 -20.98 -17.51
N ARG A 459 -23.71 -21.75 -17.49
CA ARG A 459 -25.09 -21.26 -17.65
C ARG A 459 -25.86 -21.36 -16.33
N LEU A 460 -25.43 -20.59 -15.33
CA LEU A 460 -25.93 -20.65 -13.95
C LEU A 460 -26.86 -19.48 -13.58
N GLY A 461 -27.41 -18.78 -14.58
CA GLY A 461 -28.20 -17.56 -14.35
C GLY A 461 -29.43 -17.75 -13.44
N GLU A 462 -30.21 -18.81 -13.64
CA GLU A 462 -31.36 -19.12 -12.79
C GLU A 462 -30.94 -19.38 -11.34
N GLN A 463 -29.82 -20.08 -11.13
CA GLN A 463 -29.29 -20.33 -9.80
C GLN A 463 -28.79 -19.05 -9.14
N ILE A 464 -28.14 -18.16 -9.89
CA ILE A 464 -27.68 -16.84 -9.41
C ILE A 464 -28.89 -16.00 -8.97
N ASP A 465 -29.95 -15.95 -9.77
CA ASP A 465 -31.16 -15.16 -9.47
C ASP A 465 -31.96 -15.71 -8.28
N GLY A 466 -31.71 -16.97 -7.88
CA GLY A 466 -32.28 -17.58 -6.68
C GLY A 466 -31.62 -17.18 -5.36
N TYR A 467 -30.59 -16.32 -5.39
CA TYR A 467 -29.97 -15.75 -4.19
C TYR A 467 -30.69 -14.47 -3.74
N ASP A 468 -30.61 -14.14 -2.45
CA ASP A 468 -31.26 -12.95 -1.90
C ASP A 468 -30.65 -11.66 -2.44
N VAL A 469 -29.32 -11.65 -2.59
CA VAL A 469 -28.52 -10.51 -3.05
C VAL A 469 -27.49 -10.95 -4.07
N VAL A 470 -27.37 -10.20 -5.17
CA VAL A 470 -26.39 -10.44 -6.23
C VAL A 470 -25.37 -9.30 -6.32
N ILE A 471 -24.09 -9.64 -6.13
CA ILE A 471 -22.95 -8.73 -6.11
C ILE A 471 -22.10 -8.91 -7.36
N ARG A 472 -21.74 -7.80 -8.02
CA ARG A 472 -20.80 -7.77 -9.17
C ARG A 472 -19.69 -6.74 -9.02
N PRO A 473 -18.49 -6.97 -9.57
CA PRO A 473 -17.40 -5.99 -9.61
C PRO A 473 -17.57 -4.90 -10.67
N ARG A 474 -18.65 -4.95 -11.46
CA ARG A 474 -19.04 -3.93 -12.44
C ARG A 474 -20.56 -3.81 -12.46
N LEU A 475 -21.08 -2.59 -12.59
CA LEU A 475 -22.51 -2.34 -12.70
C LEU A 475 -23.02 -2.87 -14.04
N MET A 476 -24.06 -3.70 -13.98
CA MET A 476 -24.81 -4.21 -15.14
C MET A 476 -26.29 -4.14 -14.81
N THR A 477 -27.05 -3.40 -15.62
CA THR A 477 -28.50 -3.17 -15.47
C THR A 477 -29.31 -3.79 -16.60
N GLU A 478 -28.66 -4.13 -17.72
CA GLU A 478 -29.30 -4.73 -18.90
C GLU A 478 -28.65 -6.07 -19.21
N PHE A 479 -29.48 -7.05 -19.57
CA PHE A 479 -29.07 -8.43 -19.84
C PHE A 479 -29.83 -8.95 -21.06
N ASP A 480 -29.10 -9.36 -22.10
CA ASP A 480 -29.69 -10.15 -23.18
C ASP A 480 -29.96 -11.60 -22.73
N ALA A 481 -30.61 -12.39 -23.59
CA ALA A 481 -31.00 -13.77 -23.24
C ALA A 481 -29.79 -14.70 -22.97
N GLU A 482 -28.65 -14.47 -23.64
CA GLU A 482 -27.45 -15.27 -23.43
C GLU A 482 -26.74 -14.87 -22.12
N GLN A 483 -26.61 -13.56 -21.89
CA GLN A 483 -26.10 -13.00 -20.64
C GLN A 483 -26.95 -13.41 -19.46
N ALA A 484 -28.28 -13.33 -19.56
CA ALA A 484 -29.22 -13.74 -18.52
C ALA A 484 -29.02 -15.21 -18.13
N ALA A 485 -28.90 -16.11 -19.12
CA ALA A 485 -28.68 -17.52 -18.85
C ALA A 485 -27.35 -17.82 -18.16
N ARG A 486 -26.34 -16.97 -18.32
CA ARG A 486 -24.98 -17.17 -17.78
C ARG A 486 -24.74 -16.44 -16.47
N LEU A 487 -25.20 -15.20 -16.38
CA LEU A 487 -24.85 -14.23 -15.35
C LEU A 487 -26.03 -13.87 -14.43
N GLY A 488 -27.23 -14.36 -14.72
CA GLY A 488 -28.46 -13.91 -14.05
C GLY A 488 -28.98 -12.59 -14.64
N THR A 489 -30.07 -12.08 -14.08
CA THR A 489 -30.85 -10.96 -14.66
C THR A 489 -30.81 -9.66 -13.84
N ARG A 490 -30.13 -9.63 -12.69
CA ARG A 490 -30.11 -8.47 -11.78
C ARG A 490 -28.78 -8.26 -11.08
N THR A 491 -28.49 -7.00 -10.70
CA THR A 491 -27.35 -6.59 -9.86
C THR A 491 -27.83 -5.75 -8.69
N ASP A 492 -27.74 -6.26 -7.46
CA ASP A 492 -28.16 -5.50 -6.26
C ASP A 492 -27.05 -4.62 -5.71
N ILE A 493 -25.80 -5.12 -5.75
CA ILE A 493 -24.63 -4.41 -5.23
C ILE A 493 -23.52 -4.42 -6.28
N SER A 494 -22.94 -3.25 -6.55
CA SER A 494 -21.76 -3.14 -7.41
C SER A 494 -20.52 -2.71 -6.63
N TYR A 495 -19.45 -3.50 -6.69
CA TYR A 495 -18.15 -3.10 -6.13
C TYR A 495 -17.33 -2.34 -7.15
N PHE A 496 -16.90 -1.15 -6.78
CA PHE A 496 -16.15 -0.24 -7.63
C PHE A 496 -14.68 -0.18 -7.21
N SER A 497 -13.78 -0.38 -8.18
CA SER A 497 -12.34 -0.51 -7.92
C SER A 497 -11.54 0.80 -7.84
N GLY A 498 -12.19 1.97 -8.05
CA GLY A 498 -11.59 3.28 -7.80
C GLY A 498 -11.05 4.03 -9.04
N ARG A 499 -11.51 3.73 -10.26
CA ARG A 499 -11.17 4.50 -11.48
C ARG A 499 -12.38 5.29 -11.96
N ASP A 500 -12.26 6.61 -11.91
CA ASP A 500 -13.23 7.58 -12.40
C ASP A 500 -14.56 7.53 -11.63
N LEU A 501 -14.47 7.65 -10.29
CA LEU A 501 -15.64 7.69 -9.42
C LEU A 501 -16.61 8.80 -9.84
N ALA A 502 -16.08 9.95 -10.27
CA ALA A 502 -16.87 11.06 -10.78
C ALA A 502 -17.70 10.68 -12.02
N GLU A 503 -17.15 9.86 -12.92
CA GLU A 503 -17.88 9.38 -14.11
C GLU A 503 -18.87 8.26 -13.76
N PHE A 504 -18.54 7.42 -12.77
CA PHE A 504 -19.38 6.31 -12.35
C PHE A 504 -20.59 6.74 -11.51
N THR A 505 -20.45 7.82 -10.73
CA THR A 505 -21.47 8.28 -9.76
C THR A 505 -22.82 8.60 -10.40
N PRO A 506 -22.92 9.35 -11.52
CA PRO A 506 -24.20 9.62 -12.18
C PRO A 506 -24.90 8.36 -12.68
N VAL A 507 -24.13 7.41 -13.23
CA VAL A 507 -24.66 6.14 -13.74
C VAL A 507 -25.24 5.30 -12.61
N ALA A 508 -24.52 5.21 -11.49
CA ALA A 508 -24.98 4.50 -10.30
C ALA A 508 -26.22 5.16 -9.69
N ALA A 509 -26.25 6.49 -9.56
CA ALA A 509 -27.39 7.23 -9.02
C ALA A 509 -28.67 6.95 -9.83
N ALA A 510 -28.59 7.03 -11.17
CA ALA A 510 -29.73 6.77 -12.04
C ALA A 510 -30.23 5.31 -11.93
N ALA A 511 -29.34 4.34 -11.77
CA ALA A 511 -29.73 2.94 -11.54
C ALA A 511 -30.43 2.74 -10.19
N VAL A 512 -29.98 3.45 -9.14
CA VAL A 512 -30.65 3.42 -7.82
C VAL A 512 -32.04 4.06 -7.90
N GLU A 513 -32.18 5.20 -8.57
CA GLU A 513 -33.47 5.87 -8.76
C GLU A 513 -34.50 5.00 -9.49
N ARG A 514 -34.06 4.20 -10.46
CA ARG A 514 -34.91 3.23 -11.17
C ARG A 514 -35.19 1.94 -10.39
N GLY A 515 -34.58 1.77 -9.21
CA GLY A 515 -34.70 0.54 -8.41
C GLY A 515 -33.92 -0.66 -8.97
N GLU A 516 -33.00 -0.44 -9.91
CA GLU A 516 -32.18 -1.47 -10.54
C GLU A 516 -30.92 -1.81 -9.72
N LEU A 517 -30.55 -0.94 -8.78
CA LEU A 517 -29.37 -1.08 -7.93
C LEU A 517 -29.69 -0.65 -6.50
N GLN A 518 -29.19 -1.39 -5.50
CA GLN A 518 -29.41 -1.05 -4.09
C GLN A 518 -28.22 -0.31 -3.48
N MET A 519 -27.00 -0.68 -3.88
CA MET A 519 -25.77 -0.10 -3.32
C MET A 519 -24.55 -0.17 -4.26
N VAL A 520 -23.67 0.82 -4.13
CA VAL A 520 -22.29 0.80 -4.62
C VAL A 520 -21.34 0.68 -3.44
N VAL A 521 -20.32 -0.18 -3.57
CA VAL A 521 -19.24 -0.30 -2.60
C VAL A 521 -17.91 0.12 -3.21
N GLY A 522 -17.37 1.25 -2.76
CA GLY A 522 -16.06 1.77 -3.13
C GLY A 522 -14.92 1.28 -2.22
N ARG A 523 -13.68 1.47 -2.68
CA ARG A 523 -12.48 1.18 -1.88
C ARG A 523 -12.28 2.24 -0.81
N GLY A 524 -11.99 1.85 0.43
CA GLY A 524 -11.68 2.81 1.51
C GLY A 524 -10.60 3.84 1.15
N LEU A 525 -9.57 3.43 0.39
CA LEU A 525 -8.53 4.34 -0.11
C LEU A 525 -9.04 5.47 -1.04
N SER A 526 -10.22 5.31 -1.62
CA SER A 526 -10.86 6.28 -2.52
C SER A 526 -11.82 7.23 -1.79
N LEU A 527 -12.07 7.02 -0.49
CA LEU A 527 -12.97 7.86 0.31
C LEU A 527 -12.55 9.33 0.27
N ASN A 528 -11.25 9.60 0.42
CA ASN A 528 -10.71 10.96 0.46
C ASN A 528 -10.80 11.70 -0.89
N SER A 529 -11.16 11.01 -1.97
CA SER A 529 -11.45 11.63 -3.27
C SER A 529 -12.89 12.12 -3.37
N PHE A 530 -13.72 11.86 -2.36
CA PHE A 530 -15.10 12.32 -2.28
C PHE A 530 -15.18 13.54 -1.36
N THR A 531 -15.55 14.69 -1.92
CA THR A 531 -15.67 15.96 -1.20
C THR A 531 -17.12 16.34 -0.89
N GLU A 532 -18.08 15.64 -1.50
CA GLU A 532 -19.51 15.84 -1.32
C GLU A 532 -20.06 14.96 -0.18
N GLU A 533 -21.32 15.19 0.19
CA GLU A 533 -22.02 14.31 1.13
C GLU A 533 -22.20 12.92 0.51
N ILE A 534 -21.78 11.87 1.23
CA ILE A 534 -21.84 10.49 0.74
C ILE A 534 -23.31 10.05 0.76
N PRO A 535 -23.93 9.72 -0.39
CA PRO A 535 -25.32 9.32 -0.42
C PRO A 535 -25.53 7.93 0.21
N ASP A 536 -26.74 7.66 0.70
CA ASP A 536 -27.07 6.41 1.40
C ASP A 536 -26.88 5.13 0.58
N TRP A 537 -26.82 5.23 -0.75
CA TRP A 537 -26.55 4.12 -1.66
C TRP A 537 -25.05 3.91 -1.94
N LEU A 538 -24.15 4.76 -1.45
CA LEU A 538 -22.69 4.63 -1.59
C LEU A 538 -22.05 4.29 -0.24
N ARG A 539 -21.30 3.20 -0.20
CA ARG A 539 -20.49 2.79 0.95
C ARG A 539 -19.03 2.67 0.55
N PHE A 540 -18.11 2.93 1.47
CA PHE A 540 -16.71 2.54 1.33
C PHE A 540 -16.38 1.44 2.33
N TYR A 541 -15.87 0.29 1.87
CA TYR A 541 -15.51 -0.78 2.79
C TYR A 541 -14.36 -0.35 3.71
N ARG A 542 -14.42 -0.83 4.95
CA ARG A 542 -13.53 -0.36 6.02
C ARG A 542 -12.11 -0.86 5.86
N HIS A 543 -11.90 -2.16 5.65
CA HIS A 543 -10.56 -2.75 5.63
C HIS A 543 -10.47 -4.03 4.80
N ASP A 544 -9.27 -4.24 4.23
CA ASP A 544 -8.88 -5.44 3.49
C ASP A 544 -8.09 -6.42 4.38
N PHE A 545 -7.90 -7.66 3.91
CA PHE A 545 -6.91 -8.59 4.49
C PHE A 545 -5.50 -7.98 4.44
N SER A 546 -4.82 -7.93 5.58
CA SER A 546 -3.59 -7.14 5.76
C SER A 546 -2.30 -7.97 5.77
N LEU A 547 -2.40 -9.30 5.69
CA LEU A 547 -1.28 -10.23 5.85
C LEU A 547 -0.79 -10.85 4.52
N GLY A 548 -1.06 -10.21 3.38
CA GLY A 548 -0.50 -10.58 2.09
C GLY A 548 1.01 -10.33 2.02
N PHE A 549 1.80 -11.35 1.67
CA PHE A 549 3.27 -11.21 1.54
C PHE A 549 3.68 -10.46 0.26
N HIS A 550 2.93 -10.66 -0.82
CA HIS A 550 3.12 -9.95 -2.08
C HIS A 550 1.79 -9.40 -2.56
N GLY A 551 1.57 -8.11 -2.26
CA GLY A 551 0.35 -7.41 -2.66
C GLY A 551 -0.85 -7.70 -1.76
N PRO A 552 -1.90 -6.87 -1.85
CA PRO A 552 -3.20 -7.13 -1.25
C PRO A 552 -4.02 -8.14 -2.09
N PRO A 553 -5.11 -8.70 -1.53
CA PRO A 553 -6.08 -9.47 -2.29
C PRO A 553 -6.57 -8.77 -3.56
N MET A 554 -6.95 -9.54 -4.59
CA MET A 554 -7.59 -9.04 -5.81
C MET A 554 -9.06 -8.65 -5.58
N GLY A 555 -9.71 -8.11 -6.61
CA GLY A 555 -11.09 -7.62 -6.52
C GLY A 555 -12.06 -8.61 -5.86
N ILE A 556 -12.13 -9.85 -6.36
CA ILE A 556 -12.97 -10.91 -5.79
C ILE A 556 -12.59 -11.21 -4.33
N GLY A 557 -11.30 -11.40 -4.04
CA GLY A 557 -10.84 -11.68 -2.68
C GLY A 557 -11.21 -10.57 -1.69
N ARG A 558 -11.21 -9.30 -2.13
CA ARG A 558 -11.66 -8.16 -1.33
C ARG A 558 -13.18 -8.16 -1.12
N ILE A 559 -13.96 -8.45 -2.16
CA ILE A 559 -15.43 -8.54 -2.06
C ILE A 559 -15.81 -9.60 -1.02
N LEU A 560 -15.24 -10.80 -1.17
CA LEU A 560 -15.50 -11.91 -0.24
C LEU A 560 -15.07 -11.55 1.19
N TYR A 561 -13.90 -10.93 1.33
CA TYR A 561 -13.41 -10.51 2.64
C TYR A 561 -14.30 -9.44 3.30
N ASP A 562 -14.88 -8.50 2.54
CA ASP A 562 -15.83 -7.51 3.06
C ASP A 562 -17.17 -8.15 3.43
N VAL A 563 -17.76 -8.95 2.53
CA VAL A 563 -19.05 -9.62 2.75
C VAL A 563 -19.03 -10.53 3.98
N LEU A 564 -17.97 -11.31 4.20
CA LEU A 564 -17.87 -12.24 5.33
C LEU A 564 -17.88 -11.55 6.71
N GLN A 565 -17.56 -10.26 6.79
CA GLN A 565 -17.61 -9.50 8.05
C GLN A 565 -19.04 -9.24 8.54
N PHE A 566 -20.04 -9.44 7.67
CA PHE A 566 -21.45 -9.16 7.92
C PHE A 566 -22.28 -10.43 8.11
N GLU A 567 -21.64 -11.58 8.34
CA GLU A 567 -22.31 -12.84 8.72
C GLU A 567 -23.44 -13.24 7.74
N PRO A 568 -23.15 -13.40 6.43
CA PRO A 568 -24.12 -13.96 5.50
C PRO A 568 -24.43 -15.42 5.87
N ALA A 569 -25.63 -15.89 5.50
CA ALA A 569 -26.00 -17.29 5.69
C ALA A 569 -25.24 -18.21 4.71
N GLU A 570 -25.03 -17.74 3.48
CA GLU A 570 -24.30 -18.44 2.42
C GLU A 570 -23.71 -17.41 1.46
N VAL A 571 -22.53 -17.70 0.90
CA VAL A 571 -21.97 -16.97 -0.23
C VAL A 571 -21.73 -17.94 -1.38
N GLY A 572 -22.41 -17.73 -2.50
CA GLY A 572 -22.19 -18.48 -3.74
C GLY A 572 -21.21 -17.75 -4.67
N LEU A 573 -20.18 -18.43 -5.15
CA LEU A 573 -19.18 -17.88 -6.05
C LEU A 573 -19.38 -18.41 -7.48
N PHE A 574 -19.59 -17.49 -8.42
CA PHE A 574 -19.95 -17.81 -9.81
C PHE A 574 -19.04 -17.09 -10.81
N ASN A 575 -18.84 -17.69 -11.99
CA ASN A 575 -18.15 -17.08 -13.14
C ASN A 575 -16.76 -16.49 -12.81
N ILE A 576 -15.95 -17.26 -12.09
CA ILE A 576 -14.58 -16.92 -11.70
C ILE A 576 -13.69 -18.12 -11.95
N ASP A 577 -12.60 -17.93 -12.68
CA ASP A 577 -11.64 -18.98 -13.03
C ASP A 577 -10.26 -18.76 -12.39
N PHE A 578 -10.10 -17.67 -11.63
CA PHE A 578 -8.81 -17.22 -11.08
C PHE A 578 -7.68 -17.24 -12.12
N PHE A 579 -7.95 -16.79 -13.35
CA PHE A 579 -7.01 -16.73 -14.47
C PHE A 579 -6.47 -18.09 -14.94
N SER A 580 -7.13 -19.19 -14.58
CA SER A 580 -6.80 -20.53 -15.06
C SER A 580 -7.48 -20.89 -16.40
N GLY A 581 -8.38 -20.04 -16.89
CA GLY A 581 -9.13 -20.24 -18.13
C GLY A 581 -8.52 -19.59 -19.37
N GLN A 582 -9.36 -19.39 -20.40
CA GLN A 582 -8.92 -18.97 -21.73
C GLN A 582 -8.64 -17.47 -21.85
N THR A 583 -9.40 -16.65 -21.15
CA THR A 583 -9.26 -15.18 -21.20
C THR A 583 -9.12 -14.62 -19.80
N ALA A 584 -8.37 -13.53 -19.65
CA ALA A 584 -8.25 -12.86 -18.36
C ALA A 584 -9.58 -12.23 -17.91
N PHE A 585 -10.43 -11.87 -18.88
CA PHE A 585 -11.75 -11.30 -18.69
C PHE A 585 -12.70 -11.72 -19.83
N GLY A 586 -14.02 -11.66 -19.60
CA GLY A 586 -15.02 -11.87 -20.65
C GLY A 586 -14.98 -10.82 -21.77
N ALA A 587 -15.57 -11.12 -22.92
CA ALA A 587 -15.64 -10.22 -24.06
C ALA A 587 -16.29 -8.87 -23.68
N GLY A 588 -15.71 -7.75 -24.16
CA GLY A 588 -16.19 -6.39 -23.85
C GLY A 588 -15.83 -5.88 -22.46
N TYR A 589 -15.19 -6.68 -21.60
CA TYR A 589 -14.77 -6.22 -20.26
C TYR A 589 -13.59 -5.22 -20.33
N ARG A 590 -12.66 -5.41 -21.28
CA ARG A 590 -11.51 -4.52 -21.57
C ARG A 590 -11.15 -4.53 -23.07
N GLU A 591 -10.31 -3.58 -23.49
CA GLU A 591 -9.74 -3.48 -24.84
C GLU A 591 -8.90 -4.72 -25.20
N ASP A 592 -8.74 -5.02 -26.49
CA ASP A 592 -8.00 -6.20 -26.98
C ASP A 592 -6.52 -6.24 -26.54
N LYS A 593 -5.89 -5.08 -26.33
CA LYS A 593 -4.52 -4.99 -25.77
C LYS A 593 -4.42 -5.57 -24.35
N ASP A 594 -5.54 -5.67 -23.64
CA ASP A 594 -5.67 -6.21 -22.28
C ASP A 594 -6.15 -7.68 -22.26
N SER A 595 -6.01 -8.40 -23.37
CA SER A 595 -6.41 -9.81 -23.48
C SER A 595 -5.38 -10.81 -22.91
N GLY A 596 -4.20 -10.35 -22.51
CA GLY A 596 -3.13 -11.15 -21.93
C GLY A 596 -1.96 -10.30 -21.42
N LEU A 597 -0.89 -10.96 -20.95
CA LEU A 597 0.33 -10.28 -20.49
C LEU A 597 1.08 -9.66 -21.68
N GLY A 598 1.78 -8.55 -21.46
CA GLY A 598 2.60 -7.94 -22.51
C GLY A 598 2.80 -6.44 -22.34
N PRO A 599 3.55 -5.77 -23.24
CA PRO A 599 3.84 -4.35 -23.12
C PRO A 599 2.59 -3.50 -22.94
N TYR A 600 2.60 -2.59 -21.97
CA TYR A 600 1.51 -1.66 -21.63
C TYR A 600 0.16 -2.30 -21.26
N SER A 601 0.06 -3.64 -21.22
CA SER A 601 -1.16 -4.34 -20.84
C SER A 601 -1.46 -4.15 -19.36
N ILE A 602 -2.72 -3.87 -19.04
CA ILE A 602 -3.16 -3.78 -17.64
C ILE A 602 -3.15 -5.14 -16.93
N VAL A 603 -3.21 -6.25 -17.70
CA VAL A 603 -3.19 -7.62 -17.17
C VAL A 603 -1.87 -7.89 -16.44
N ASN A 604 -0.80 -7.16 -16.78
CA ASN A 604 0.47 -7.22 -16.07
C ASN A 604 0.31 -7.04 -14.54
N GLU A 605 -0.65 -6.22 -14.10
CA GLU A 605 -0.90 -6.00 -12.67
C GLU A 605 -1.26 -7.29 -11.92
N ILE A 606 -1.84 -8.28 -12.59
CA ILE A 606 -2.24 -9.56 -11.98
C ILE A 606 -1.04 -10.30 -11.39
N ILE A 607 0.15 -10.19 -11.99
CA ILE A 607 1.37 -10.85 -11.48
C ILE A 607 2.35 -9.86 -10.83
N LEU A 608 2.26 -8.57 -11.15
CA LEU A 608 3.13 -7.54 -10.59
C LEU A 608 2.69 -7.05 -9.21
N ALA A 609 1.37 -6.96 -9.00
CA ALA A 609 0.75 -6.41 -7.80
C ALA A 609 0.04 -7.45 -6.94
N HIS A 610 -0.15 -8.68 -7.43
CA HIS A 610 -0.89 -9.74 -6.76
C HIS A 610 -0.16 -11.10 -6.78
N ASP A 611 -0.65 -12.02 -5.97
CA ASP A 611 -0.08 -13.35 -5.80
C ASP A 611 -1.14 -14.42 -6.00
N LEU A 612 -1.28 -14.89 -7.24
CA LEU A 612 -2.36 -15.82 -7.62
C LEU A 612 -2.39 -17.09 -6.77
N ALA A 613 -1.24 -17.66 -6.40
CA ALA A 613 -1.19 -18.83 -5.52
C ALA A 613 -1.74 -18.51 -4.13
N PHE A 614 -1.38 -17.35 -3.57
CA PHE A 614 -1.93 -16.90 -2.30
C PHE A 614 -3.43 -16.56 -2.39
N GLU A 615 -3.91 -15.99 -3.50
CA GLU A 615 -5.33 -15.68 -3.72
C GLU A 615 -6.19 -16.95 -3.75
N HIS A 616 -5.73 -17.98 -4.45
CA HIS A 616 -6.38 -19.29 -4.48
C HIS A 616 -6.45 -19.90 -3.09
N ARG A 617 -5.33 -19.91 -2.35
CA ARG A 617 -5.27 -20.40 -0.97
C ARG A 617 -6.19 -19.63 -0.03
N LEU A 618 -6.18 -18.29 -0.09
CA LEU A 618 -7.03 -17.42 0.72
C LEU A 618 -8.51 -17.72 0.47
N THR A 619 -8.90 -17.88 -0.80
CA THR A 619 -10.29 -18.20 -1.16
C THR A 619 -10.69 -19.60 -0.71
N LYS A 620 -9.78 -20.59 -0.78
CA LYS A 620 -10.04 -21.93 -0.20
C LYS A 620 -10.23 -21.87 1.31
N ILE A 621 -9.51 -21.01 2.02
CA ILE A 621 -9.69 -20.81 3.47
C ILE A 621 -11.04 -20.14 3.75
N MET A 622 -11.49 -19.21 2.91
CA MET A 622 -12.85 -18.65 2.99
C MET A 622 -13.89 -19.76 2.82
N ALA A 623 -13.73 -20.64 1.84
CA ALA A 623 -14.62 -21.79 1.63
C ALA A 623 -14.60 -22.77 2.82
N SER A 624 -13.44 -23.00 3.45
CA SER A 624 -13.35 -23.91 4.60
C SER A 624 -14.07 -23.41 5.86
N THR A 625 -14.52 -22.15 5.89
CA THR A 625 -15.40 -21.64 6.96
C THR A 625 -16.81 -22.23 6.91
N GLY A 626 -17.20 -22.85 5.80
CA GLY A 626 -18.55 -23.37 5.55
C GLY A 626 -19.53 -22.33 5.00
N VAL A 627 -19.12 -21.06 4.90
CA VAL A 627 -19.99 -19.97 4.42
C VAL A 627 -19.90 -19.79 2.90
N LEU A 628 -18.76 -20.10 2.28
CA LEU A 628 -18.51 -19.87 0.85
C LEU A 628 -18.52 -21.18 0.06
N THR A 629 -19.33 -21.22 -1.01
CA THR A 629 -19.43 -22.34 -1.96
C THR A 629 -19.12 -21.87 -3.38
N GLY A 630 -18.20 -22.55 -4.08
CA GLY A 630 -17.93 -22.28 -5.50
C GLY A 630 -18.79 -23.13 -6.42
N TYR A 631 -19.30 -22.54 -7.50
CA TYR A 631 -20.12 -23.23 -8.51
C TYR A 631 -19.45 -23.21 -9.88
N GLY A 632 -19.79 -24.21 -10.71
CA GLY A 632 -19.25 -24.34 -12.07
C GLY A 632 -17.72 -24.37 -12.08
N VAL A 633 -17.12 -23.53 -12.93
CA VAL A 633 -15.66 -23.39 -13.01
C VAL A 633 -15.05 -22.89 -11.69
N ALA A 634 -15.73 -22.00 -10.96
CA ALA A 634 -15.22 -21.49 -9.70
C ALA A 634 -15.04 -22.61 -8.66
N GLY A 635 -16.04 -23.49 -8.52
CA GLY A 635 -15.94 -24.68 -7.67
C GLY A 635 -14.80 -25.62 -8.11
N SER A 636 -14.75 -25.91 -9.41
CA SER A 636 -13.70 -26.76 -9.99
C SER A 636 -12.28 -26.23 -9.74
N VAL A 637 -12.08 -24.91 -9.75
CA VAL A 637 -10.79 -24.28 -9.44
C VAL A 637 -10.48 -24.33 -7.94
N LEU A 638 -11.48 -24.14 -7.07
CA LEU A 638 -11.30 -24.25 -5.63
C LEU A 638 -10.98 -25.66 -5.16
N ASP A 639 -11.40 -26.69 -5.89
CA ASP A 639 -11.07 -28.09 -5.58
C ASP A 639 -9.61 -28.46 -5.88
N LEU A 640 -8.93 -27.70 -6.74
CA LEU A 640 -7.53 -27.96 -7.09
C LEU A 640 -6.61 -27.82 -5.86
N SER A 641 -5.58 -28.66 -5.78
CA SER A 641 -4.41 -28.36 -4.94
C SER A 641 -3.66 -27.14 -5.49
N GLU A 642 -2.85 -26.48 -4.64
CA GLU A 642 -2.05 -25.32 -5.06
C GLU A 642 -1.11 -25.68 -6.23
N ASP A 643 -0.50 -26.86 -6.21
CA ASP A 643 0.38 -27.34 -7.30
C ASP A 643 -0.39 -27.53 -8.62
N GLN A 644 -1.58 -28.13 -8.57
CA GLN A 644 -2.44 -28.29 -9.75
C GLN A 644 -2.91 -26.94 -10.30
N TYR A 645 -3.26 -26.00 -9.41
CA TYR A 645 -3.65 -24.65 -9.80
C TYR A 645 -2.48 -23.88 -10.44
N ILE A 646 -1.29 -23.95 -9.85
CA ILE A 646 -0.07 -23.36 -10.44
C ILE A 646 0.22 -23.96 -11.82
N GLN A 647 0.04 -25.28 -12.00
CA GLN A 647 0.19 -25.91 -13.31
C GLN A 647 -0.81 -25.33 -14.31
N LYS A 648 -2.08 -25.19 -13.94
CA LYS A 648 -3.07 -24.54 -14.81
C LYS A 648 -2.70 -23.10 -15.17
N LEU A 649 -2.10 -22.34 -14.25
CA LEU A 649 -1.62 -20.98 -14.56
C LEU A 649 -0.47 -20.97 -15.58
N GLU A 650 0.39 -21.98 -15.59
CA GLU A 650 1.45 -22.11 -16.60
C GLU A 650 0.90 -22.46 -17.99
N GLU A 651 -0.21 -23.19 -18.03
CA GLU A 651 -0.91 -23.62 -19.25
C GLU A 651 -1.95 -22.60 -19.72
N SER A 652 -2.33 -21.65 -18.86
CA SER A 652 -3.42 -20.69 -19.06
C SER A 652 -3.15 -19.74 -20.24
N PRO A 653 -4.03 -19.73 -21.26
CA PRO A 653 -3.97 -18.76 -22.34
C PRO A 653 -4.18 -17.31 -21.87
N ALA A 654 -4.91 -17.09 -20.78
CA ALA A 654 -5.12 -15.78 -20.18
C ALA A 654 -3.81 -15.11 -19.70
N LEU A 655 -2.77 -15.92 -19.43
CA LEU A 655 -1.47 -15.47 -18.95
C LEU A 655 -0.35 -15.68 -19.97
N ILE A 656 -0.67 -15.94 -21.24
CA ILE A 656 0.32 -15.93 -22.31
C ILE A 656 0.78 -14.49 -22.52
N THR A 657 2.10 -14.30 -22.58
CA THR A 657 2.68 -13.01 -23.00
C THR A 657 2.54 -12.90 -24.51
N ARG A 658 1.72 -11.96 -24.97
CA ARG A 658 1.57 -11.66 -26.41
C ARG A 658 2.72 -10.74 -26.83
N GLY A 659 3.37 -11.08 -27.94
CA GLY A 659 4.33 -10.17 -28.58
C GLY A 659 3.57 -8.96 -29.13
N GLY A 660 4.11 -7.77 -28.91
CA GLY A 660 3.67 -6.56 -29.60
C GLY A 660 4.03 -6.58 -31.08
#